data_AF-A0A7Y5JKE4-F1
#
_entry.id   AF-A0A7Y5JKE4-F1
#
_cell.length_a   1.000
_cell.length_b   1.000
_cell.length_c   1.000
_cell.angle_alpha   90.00
_cell.angle_beta   90.00
_cell.angle_gamma   90.00
#
_symmetry.space_group_name_H-M   'P 1'
#
loop_
_entity.id
_entity.type
_entity.pdbx_description
1 polymer ?
#
loop_
_entity_poly.entity_id
_entity_poly.type
_entity_poly.pdbx_seq_one_letter_code
_entity_poly.pdbx_strand_id
1 'polypeptide(L)'
;MLPVLEQSLACPRCHEGLGYSAQPCRRCLAPATFDFKQGEAAVSQGALRGTRAQGRTSKRIRVPVARRAVAALRMASVWTLHSLTFALLAHALLLAMLLLITPLSPLREVTASKFQPDFAGLTPPAPLEAPEKNESLIAAPDEETTISPEQVFKDLAPGSEDYKAPEEKVFAPEPEVAPPMPSRATELPRLPRNSGAGLGEGQRTPSAGREFAGGGLYKNRSGNSRAAALRRHGGDSGTENAVNLGLAWLASVQSSDGSWDPTGRQDTLFDSGINENWGAAMRTPVSALCVLPFLAAGHTPEQGEFSDNVRRALEWLLRQQQGSGSFDHALSGIQMYTHGVATLAMCEAYGLTGDERLKRSAERAVRFLERTQSAKGGWDYRGEVTDSARKVLRNDLSIAGWAVLALKSARAVGIGVSENCWKRMSQLYGEMTLDSGETYYADKSPFPYRKGIAMTGVGLTARVILDREAHARKNVAAMRLLAEHRPNWSNFLKPNAGSHDPNFDTFYGWYYCTLGLFLATDGAGPDWEGWNAALKPALLQNQELEVEEHKGSWDPVDSWIGPVAGRLYSTACAILCLEVYYRYSTARLTDAPLTREPTDAPPASAGGPGKSRPTPAVDTSDMSKPANRARALRAEAKEKGLGAAAAIIHALRDDSSTVRFTALSLAADLKAREACQPILDMLGRQENADLKSSIAWALGKVGDKKAAGTLIGLLKDNDKVVAEAARAALSELAGGKDYGTNAAAWRAHFEQ
;
A
#
# COMPACT_ATOMS: atom_id res chain seq x y z
N MET A 1 0.64 30.69 38.80
CA MET A 1 -0.57 30.44 39.61
C MET A 1 -1.50 31.64 39.50
N LEU A 2 -2.63 31.49 38.81
CA LEU A 2 -3.90 32.24 38.92
C LEU A 2 -5.00 31.34 38.30
N PRO A 3 -6.25 31.36 38.78
CA PRO A 3 -7.09 30.18 38.91
C PRO A 3 -8.08 29.95 37.75
N VAL A 4 -8.36 28.67 37.49
CA VAL A 4 -9.39 28.18 36.56
C VAL A 4 -10.77 28.37 37.19
N LEU A 5 -11.64 29.14 36.54
CA LEU A 5 -13.07 29.18 36.83
C LEU A 5 -13.72 27.92 36.22
N GLU A 6 -13.92 26.88 37.02
CA GLU A 6 -14.81 25.76 36.70
C GLU A 6 -16.26 26.25 36.75
N GLN A 7 -16.86 26.53 35.59
CA GLN A 7 -18.32 26.57 35.47
C GLN A 7 -18.83 25.17 35.14
N SER A 8 -19.47 24.51 36.10
CA SER A 8 -20.15 23.23 35.89
C SER A 8 -21.32 23.42 34.92
N LEU A 9 -21.21 22.89 33.70
CA LEU A 9 -22.31 22.87 32.74
C LEU A 9 -23.25 21.70 33.07
N ALA A 10 -24.51 21.97 33.38
CA ALA A 10 -25.55 20.95 33.55
C ALA A 10 -26.38 20.81 32.27
N CYS A 11 -26.78 19.58 31.93
CA CYS A 11 -27.66 19.34 30.78
C CYS A 11 -29.02 20.00 30.99
N PRO A 12 -29.51 20.90 30.11
CA PRO A 12 -30.76 21.64 30.35
C PRO A 12 -32.03 20.77 30.30
N ARG A 13 -31.91 19.50 29.90
CA ARG A 13 -33.04 18.56 29.81
C ARG A 13 -33.17 17.63 31.03
N CYS A 14 -32.06 17.30 31.69
CA CYS A 14 -32.05 16.38 32.84
C CYS A 14 -31.22 16.85 34.03
N HIS A 15 -30.58 18.03 33.93
CA HIS A 15 -29.73 18.67 34.94
C HIS A 15 -28.51 17.88 35.41
N GLU A 16 -28.13 16.80 34.72
CA GLU A 16 -26.93 16.03 35.00
C GLU A 16 -25.67 16.82 34.61
N GLY A 17 -24.62 16.77 35.45
CA GLY A 17 -23.36 17.49 35.23
C GLY A 17 -22.60 16.94 34.02
N LEU A 18 -22.26 17.80 33.07
CA LEU A 18 -21.50 17.46 31.86
C LEU A 18 -20.01 17.72 32.12
N GLY A 19 -19.19 16.66 32.09
CA GLY A 19 -17.73 16.79 32.15
C GLY A 19 -17.15 17.19 30.80
N TYR A 20 -16.70 18.45 30.69
CA TYR A 20 -16.00 19.10 29.57
C TYR A 20 -16.64 19.00 28.15
N SER A 21 -16.54 20.11 27.42
CA SER A 21 -17.30 20.37 26.19
C SER A 21 -17.06 19.35 25.08
N ALA A 22 -18.17 18.90 24.45
CA ALA A 22 -18.28 18.10 23.22
C ALA A 22 -18.61 16.60 23.32
N GLN A 23 -19.22 16.12 24.42
CA GLN A 23 -19.93 14.83 24.43
C GLN A 23 -21.46 15.00 24.53
N PRO A 24 -22.28 14.18 23.83
CA PRO A 24 -23.72 14.14 24.04
C PRO A 24 -24.05 13.63 25.45
N CYS A 25 -25.12 14.16 26.05
CA CYS A 25 -25.63 13.73 27.37
C CYS A 25 -25.79 12.21 27.42
N ARG A 26 -25.07 11.50 28.31
CA ARG A 26 -25.09 10.02 28.37
C ARG A 26 -26.48 9.44 28.64
N ARG A 27 -27.32 10.17 29.38
CA ARG A 27 -28.67 9.72 29.74
C ARG A 27 -29.73 10.03 28.69
N CYS A 28 -29.50 11.06 27.88
CA CYS A 28 -30.53 11.64 27.02
C CYS A 28 -30.15 11.80 25.55
N LEU A 29 -28.90 11.44 25.19
CA LEU A 29 -28.32 11.37 23.84
C LEU A 29 -28.47 12.63 22.99
N ALA A 30 -28.80 13.78 23.58
CA ALA A 30 -28.94 15.04 22.87
C ALA A 30 -27.55 15.53 22.38
N PRO A 31 -27.38 15.85 21.08
CA PRO A 31 -26.14 16.35 20.52
C PRO A 31 -25.83 17.78 21.02
N ALA A 32 -24.57 18.04 21.34
CA ALA A 32 -24.09 19.33 21.80
C ALA A 32 -23.91 20.31 20.64
N THR A 33 -25.01 20.75 20.02
CA THR A 33 -25.20 22.03 19.31
C THR A 33 -26.61 22.05 18.70
N PHE A 34 -27.53 22.85 19.24
CA PHE A 34 -28.72 23.29 18.51
C PHE A 34 -28.84 24.80 18.66
N ASP A 35 -28.75 25.48 17.52
CA ASP A 35 -28.75 26.93 17.34
C ASP A 35 -30.20 27.45 17.22
N PHE A 36 -30.50 28.54 17.93
CA PHE A 36 -31.83 29.15 17.99
C PHE A 36 -31.88 30.32 17.00
N LYS A 37 -32.48 30.11 15.81
CA LYS A 37 -33.26 31.10 15.02
C LYS A 37 -33.84 30.43 13.76
N GLN A 38 -35.09 29.97 13.86
CA GLN A 38 -35.86 29.41 12.74
C GLN A 38 -36.64 30.47 11.97
N GLY A 39 -36.95 30.16 10.70
CA GLY A 39 -38.23 30.54 10.09
C GLY A 39 -38.23 30.65 8.57
N GLU A 40 -38.47 29.54 7.85
CA GLU A 40 -39.70 29.34 7.06
C GLU A 40 -39.58 28.16 6.08
N ALA A 41 -40.69 27.44 5.96
CA ALA A 41 -40.86 26.17 5.27
C ALA A 41 -41.13 26.38 3.77
N ALA A 42 -40.45 25.62 2.91
CA ALA A 42 -40.88 25.40 1.54
C ALA A 42 -41.56 24.02 1.45
N VAL A 43 -42.89 24.03 1.50
CA VAL A 43 -43.75 22.88 1.19
C VAL A 43 -43.85 22.78 -0.34
N SER A 44 -43.28 21.74 -0.93
CA SER A 44 -43.63 21.30 -2.27
C SER A 44 -44.78 20.28 -2.18
N GLN A 45 -45.95 20.63 -2.73
CA GLN A 45 -46.97 19.63 -3.07
C GLN A 45 -47.32 19.73 -4.55
N GLY A 46 -47.13 18.62 -5.25
CA GLY A 46 -47.76 18.33 -6.54
C GLY A 46 -48.37 16.94 -6.46
N ALA A 47 -49.67 16.87 -6.77
CA ALA A 47 -50.52 15.69 -6.96
C ALA A 47 -51.00 14.94 -5.71
N LEU A 48 -52.26 15.17 -5.31
CA LEU A 48 -53.35 14.23 -5.55
C LEU A 48 -54.71 14.88 -5.24
N ARG A 49 -55.73 14.37 -5.94
CA ARG A 49 -57.08 14.92 -6.14
C ARG A 49 -57.94 14.89 -4.87
N GLY A 50 -58.82 15.88 -4.71
CA GLY A 50 -59.88 15.85 -3.68
C GLY A 50 -60.78 17.09 -3.66
N THR A 51 -61.84 17.04 -4.46
CA THR A 51 -63.21 17.57 -4.23
C THR A 51 -63.44 18.95 -3.56
N ARG A 52 -64.06 19.83 -4.37
CA ARG A 52 -64.85 21.04 -4.04
C ARG A 52 -65.70 20.93 -2.76
N ALA A 53 -65.69 22.00 -1.95
CA ALA A 53 -66.90 22.58 -1.38
C ALA A 53 -66.73 24.08 -1.09
N GLN A 54 -67.82 24.82 -1.35
CA GLN A 54 -68.11 26.26 -1.17
C GLN A 54 -67.76 26.77 0.25
N GLY A 55 -67.52 28.05 0.58
CA GLY A 55 -67.78 29.34 -0.06
C GLY A 55 -68.33 30.33 1.00
N ARG A 56 -67.79 31.57 1.04
CA ARG A 56 -68.24 32.81 1.77
C ARG A 56 -67.95 32.91 3.29
N THR A 57 -67.56 34.04 3.91
CA THR A 57 -67.40 35.47 3.53
C THR A 57 -66.67 36.30 4.63
N SER A 58 -65.87 37.28 4.19
CA SER A 58 -65.55 38.63 4.75
C SER A 58 -64.92 38.84 6.14
N LYS A 59 -63.77 39.52 6.20
CA LYS A 59 -63.65 40.98 6.51
C LYS A 59 -62.21 41.49 6.31
N ARG A 60 -62.10 42.72 5.81
CA ARG A 60 -60.84 43.45 5.53
C ARG A 60 -60.22 44.00 6.82
N ILE A 61 -58.90 43.90 6.96
CA ILE A 61 -58.07 44.74 7.85
C ILE A 61 -57.00 45.40 6.97
N ARG A 62 -56.90 46.74 7.04
CA ARG A 62 -55.81 47.52 6.43
C ARG A 62 -54.64 47.58 7.41
N VAL A 63 -53.42 47.35 6.94
CA VAL A 63 -52.16 47.59 7.68
C VAL A 63 -51.35 48.66 6.93
N PRO A 64 -50.81 49.69 7.61
CA PRO A 64 -49.98 50.70 6.97
C PRO A 64 -48.52 50.20 6.86
N VAL A 65 -47.98 50.25 5.64
CA VAL A 65 -46.57 50.04 5.31
C VAL A 65 -45.86 51.40 5.28
N ALA A 66 -44.54 51.37 5.51
CA ALA A 66 -43.57 52.42 5.18
C ALA A 66 -43.26 53.48 6.24
N ARG A 67 -42.70 53.08 7.40
CA ARG A 67 -41.69 53.90 8.13
C ARG A 67 -40.56 53.12 8.83
N ARG A 68 -40.66 51.79 9.02
CA ARG A 68 -39.65 51.01 9.78
C ARG A 68 -38.47 50.45 8.96
N ALA A 69 -38.57 50.39 7.63
CA ALA A 69 -37.51 49.78 6.80
C ALA A 69 -36.25 50.67 6.65
N VAL A 70 -36.38 52.00 6.70
CA VAL A 70 -35.26 52.93 6.45
C VAL A 70 -34.33 53.07 7.68
N ALA A 71 -34.84 52.86 8.89
CA ALA A 71 -34.03 52.92 10.11
C ALA A 71 -33.11 51.69 10.27
N ALA A 72 -33.58 50.50 9.85
CA ALA A 72 -32.79 49.27 9.93
C ALA A 72 -31.58 49.28 8.99
N LEU A 73 -31.71 49.90 7.81
CA LEU A 73 -30.63 50.00 6.82
C LEU A 73 -29.52 50.96 7.23
N ARG A 74 -29.80 51.98 8.06
CA ARG A 74 -28.77 52.89 8.60
C ARG A 74 -27.99 52.30 9.77
N MET A 75 -28.55 51.35 10.53
CA MET A 75 -27.81 50.70 11.61
C MET A 75 -26.91 49.57 11.10
N ALA A 76 -27.30 48.86 10.04
CA ALA A 76 -26.46 47.81 9.45
C ALA A 76 -25.12 48.33 8.88
N SER A 77 -25.08 49.56 8.36
CA SER A 77 -23.86 50.16 7.80
C SER A 77 -22.87 50.65 8.86
N VAL A 78 -23.32 50.96 10.08
CA VAL A 78 -22.44 51.38 11.18
C VAL A 78 -21.73 50.17 11.78
N TRP A 79 -22.38 49.01 11.85
CA TRP A 79 -21.79 47.79 12.43
C TRP A 79 -20.77 47.09 11.51
N THR A 80 -20.91 47.20 10.18
CA THR A 80 -19.92 46.66 9.23
C THR A 80 -18.66 47.51 9.14
N LEU A 81 -18.75 48.82 9.38
CA LEU A 81 -17.59 49.70 9.37
C LEU A 81 -16.68 49.51 10.60
N HIS A 82 -17.27 49.24 11.78
CA HIS A 82 -16.51 49.03 13.02
C HIS A 82 -15.80 47.66 13.09
N SER A 83 -16.34 46.65 12.41
CA SER A 83 -15.73 45.31 12.34
C SER A 83 -14.53 45.28 11.39
N LEU A 84 -14.59 46.03 10.28
CA LEU A 84 -13.48 46.11 9.34
C LEU A 84 -12.28 46.90 9.91
N THR A 85 -12.54 48.00 10.62
CA THR A 85 -11.48 48.80 11.27
C THR A 85 -10.81 48.02 12.39
N PHE A 86 -11.56 47.25 13.17
CA PHE A 86 -11.00 46.39 14.22
C PHE A 86 -10.13 45.27 13.64
N ALA A 87 -10.56 44.63 12.54
CA ALA A 87 -9.79 43.61 11.85
C ALA A 87 -8.47 44.16 11.27
N LEU A 88 -8.49 45.37 10.69
CA LEU A 88 -7.30 46.03 10.16
C LEU A 88 -6.30 46.42 11.27
N LEU A 89 -6.79 46.92 12.40
CA LEU A 89 -5.96 47.22 13.57
C LEU A 89 -5.31 45.97 14.15
N ALA A 90 -6.05 44.85 14.23
CA ALA A 90 -5.51 43.58 14.70
C ALA A 90 -4.40 43.04 13.77
N HIS A 91 -4.58 43.14 12.44
CA HIS A 91 -3.55 42.72 11.48
C HIS A 91 -2.32 43.64 11.50
N ALA A 92 -2.51 44.96 11.66
CA ALA A 92 -1.41 45.91 11.78
C ALA A 92 -0.57 45.66 13.04
N LEU A 93 -1.22 45.34 14.17
CA LEU A 93 -0.55 44.94 15.42
C LEU A 93 0.24 43.64 15.25
N LEU A 94 -0.33 42.63 14.58
CA LEU A 94 0.35 41.37 14.32
C LEU A 94 1.61 41.56 13.45
N LEU A 95 1.52 42.42 12.42
CA LEU A 95 2.63 42.78 11.55
C LEU A 95 3.73 43.56 12.28
N ALA A 96 3.35 44.51 13.15
CA ALA A 96 4.30 45.22 14.00
C ALA A 96 5.02 44.26 14.97
N MET A 97 4.30 43.30 15.52
CA MET A 97 4.86 42.30 16.43
C MET A 97 5.84 41.35 15.69
N LEU A 98 5.51 40.94 14.46
CA LEU A 98 6.42 40.16 13.59
C LEU A 98 7.68 40.93 13.21
N LEU A 99 7.56 42.24 12.95
CA LEU A 99 8.71 43.12 12.68
C LEU A 99 9.58 43.36 13.91
N LEU A 100 9.01 43.29 15.12
CA LEU A 100 9.75 43.38 16.39
C LEU A 100 10.47 42.09 16.78
N ILE A 101 9.98 40.93 16.32
CA ILE A 101 10.54 39.61 16.68
C ILE A 101 11.57 39.12 15.63
N THR A 102 11.63 39.74 14.45
CA THR A 102 12.62 39.39 13.43
C THR A 102 13.92 40.19 13.63
N PRO A 103 15.03 39.57 14.04
CA PRO A 103 16.30 40.29 14.15
C PRO A 103 16.78 40.68 12.74
N LEU A 104 16.78 41.99 12.45
CA LEU A 104 17.44 42.56 11.29
C LEU A 104 18.96 42.39 11.43
N SER A 105 19.45 41.21 11.03
CA SER A 105 20.87 41.01 10.77
C SER A 105 21.18 41.60 9.38
N PRO A 106 22.20 42.46 9.22
CA PRO A 106 22.53 43.00 7.91
C PRO A 106 23.01 41.86 7.00
N LEU A 107 22.48 41.86 5.76
CA LEU A 107 22.93 41.01 4.66
C LEU A 107 24.43 41.21 4.46
N ARG A 108 25.23 40.27 4.95
CA ARG A 108 26.65 40.20 4.63
C ARG A 108 26.77 39.59 3.24
N GLU A 109 27.24 40.41 2.28
CA GLU A 109 27.64 39.95 0.95
C GLU A 109 28.60 38.77 1.09
N VAL A 110 28.19 37.60 0.62
CA VAL A 110 29.10 36.47 0.41
C VAL A 110 29.82 36.74 -0.90
N THR A 111 30.85 37.59 -0.85
CA THR A 111 31.87 37.66 -1.89
C THR A 111 32.63 36.34 -1.89
N ALA A 112 32.68 35.70 -3.06
CA ALA A 112 33.42 34.48 -3.33
C ALA A 112 34.91 34.61 -2.90
N SER A 113 35.23 34.06 -1.73
CA SER A 113 36.60 33.83 -1.30
C SER A 113 37.01 32.45 -1.80
N LYS A 114 37.96 32.45 -2.75
CA LYS A 114 38.66 31.26 -3.24
C LYS A 114 39.18 30.44 -2.06
N PHE A 115 38.62 29.24 -1.88
CA PHE A 115 39.24 28.22 -1.05
C PHE A 115 40.20 27.43 -1.96
N GLN A 116 41.48 27.79 -1.92
CA GLN A 116 42.56 26.90 -2.37
C GLN A 116 43.03 26.13 -1.14
N PRO A 117 42.88 24.80 -1.09
CA PRO A 117 43.53 24.01 -0.06
C PRO A 117 45.03 23.97 -0.36
N ASP A 118 45.83 24.42 0.61
CA ASP A 118 47.29 24.30 0.61
C ASP A 118 47.67 22.84 0.91
N PHE A 119 48.23 22.15 -0.07
CA PHE A 119 48.72 20.77 0.03
C PHE A 119 50.24 20.69 0.23
N ALA A 120 50.88 21.75 0.73
CA ALA A 120 52.30 21.71 1.08
C ALA A 120 52.50 21.16 2.51
N GLY A 121 52.52 19.84 2.67
CA GLY A 121 52.93 19.24 3.95
C GLY A 121 52.72 17.75 4.16
N LEU A 122 52.06 17.03 3.25
CA LEU A 122 51.88 15.58 3.39
C LEU A 122 52.72 14.85 2.33
N THR A 123 53.86 14.32 2.77
CA THR A 123 54.62 13.34 2.00
C THR A 123 53.75 12.09 1.77
N PRO A 124 53.60 11.61 0.53
CA PRO A 124 52.83 10.39 0.25
C PRO A 124 53.49 9.17 0.92
N PRO A 125 52.70 8.21 1.44
CA PRO A 125 53.26 6.95 1.94
C PRO A 125 53.90 6.16 0.79
N ALA A 126 55.01 5.49 1.10
CA ALA A 126 55.75 4.67 0.14
C ALA A 126 54.86 3.57 -0.46
N PRO A 127 55.09 3.17 -1.73
CA PRO A 127 54.34 2.08 -2.35
C PRO A 127 54.54 0.78 -1.57
N LEU A 128 53.45 0.11 -1.22
CA LEU A 128 53.50 -1.25 -0.67
C LEU A 128 54.02 -2.20 -1.75
N GLU A 129 55.18 -2.79 -1.49
CA GLU A 129 55.80 -3.82 -2.33
C GLU A 129 54.95 -5.10 -2.34
N ALA A 130 54.90 -5.76 -3.51
CA ALA A 130 54.22 -7.04 -3.68
C ALA A 130 54.89 -8.13 -2.83
N PRO A 131 54.13 -9.02 -2.16
CA PRO A 131 54.74 -10.04 -1.32
C PRO A 131 55.51 -11.07 -2.15
N GLU A 132 56.79 -11.21 -1.83
CA GLU A 132 57.70 -12.23 -2.35
C GLU A 132 57.24 -13.64 -1.97
N LYS A 133 57.40 -14.56 -2.92
CA LYS A 133 57.29 -16.01 -2.70
C LYS A 133 58.45 -16.44 -1.79
N ASN A 134 58.14 -17.01 -0.63
CA ASN A 134 59.11 -17.85 0.06
C ASN A 134 58.51 -19.23 0.34
N GLU A 135 59.06 -20.20 -0.37
CA GLU A 135 58.82 -21.63 -0.22
C GLU A 135 59.62 -22.17 0.97
N SER A 136 59.09 -23.24 1.58
CA SER A 136 59.79 -24.27 2.35
C SER A 136 60.06 -24.06 3.86
N LEU A 137 59.34 -24.85 4.65
CA LEU A 137 59.72 -25.68 5.82
C LEU A 137 58.39 -26.17 6.47
N ILE A 138 57.72 -27.23 5.98
CA ILE A 138 57.85 -28.68 6.30
C ILE A 138 57.66 -28.94 7.83
N ALA A 139 56.72 -29.78 8.34
CA ALA A 139 56.11 -31.02 7.81
C ALA A 139 54.65 -31.25 8.28
N ALA A 140 53.89 -31.99 7.44
CA ALA A 140 52.57 -32.59 7.66
C ALA A 140 52.64 -33.90 8.49
N PRO A 141 51.53 -34.58 8.87
CA PRO A 141 50.70 -35.36 7.92
C PRO A 141 49.17 -35.34 8.29
N ASP A 142 48.16 -35.81 7.53
CA ASP A 142 48.03 -36.81 6.46
C ASP A 142 46.90 -36.43 5.47
N GLU A 143 46.99 -36.96 4.24
CA GLU A 143 45.98 -36.93 3.17
C GLU A 143 44.74 -37.77 3.52
N GLU A 144 43.53 -37.21 3.33
CA GLU A 144 42.38 -38.02 2.89
C GLU A 144 41.38 -37.19 2.07
N THR A 145 41.43 -37.42 0.75
CA THR A 145 40.37 -37.25 -0.28
C THR A 145 39.53 -35.96 -0.29
N THR A 146 39.98 -34.98 -1.08
CA THR A 146 39.10 -33.92 -1.61
C THR A 146 38.24 -34.50 -2.73
N ILE A 147 36.95 -34.71 -2.48
CA ILE A 147 35.99 -35.14 -3.49
C ILE A 147 35.43 -33.88 -4.18
N SER A 148 35.58 -33.80 -5.51
CA SER A 148 35.01 -32.71 -6.32
C SER A 148 33.47 -32.71 -6.24
N PRO A 149 32.78 -31.54 -6.21
CA PRO A 149 31.32 -31.44 -6.22
C PRO A 149 30.62 -32.20 -7.37
N GLU A 150 31.31 -32.42 -8.49
CA GLU A 150 30.80 -33.19 -9.62
C GLU A 150 30.84 -34.71 -9.38
N GLN A 151 31.72 -35.18 -8.49
CA GLN A 151 31.83 -36.60 -8.11
C GLN A 151 30.71 -36.98 -7.13
N VAL A 152 30.37 -36.08 -6.18
CA VAL A 152 29.25 -36.26 -5.24
C VAL A 152 27.91 -36.41 -5.96
N PHE A 153 27.75 -35.75 -7.12
CA PHE A 153 26.54 -35.88 -7.94
C PHE A 153 26.45 -37.20 -8.73
N LYS A 154 27.56 -37.92 -8.92
CA LYS A 154 27.56 -39.23 -9.59
C LYS A 154 27.13 -40.38 -8.67
N ASP A 155 27.40 -40.26 -7.38
CA ASP A 155 27.11 -41.31 -6.37
C ASP A 155 25.68 -41.27 -5.81
N LEU A 156 24.88 -40.26 -6.19
CA LEU A 156 23.48 -40.08 -5.75
C LEU A 156 22.45 -40.24 -6.89
N ALA A 157 22.85 -40.79 -8.05
CA ALA A 157 21.92 -41.17 -9.09
C ALA A 157 21.19 -42.49 -8.71
N PRO A 158 19.86 -42.60 -8.86
CA PRO A 158 19.15 -43.84 -8.52
C PRO A 158 19.57 -44.99 -9.45
N GLY A 159 20.15 -46.06 -8.89
CA GLY A 159 20.37 -47.33 -9.61
C GLY A 159 21.72 -48.05 -9.43
N SER A 160 22.65 -47.57 -8.59
CA SER A 160 23.86 -48.34 -8.28
C SER A 160 23.59 -49.43 -7.23
N GLU A 161 24.20 -50.60 -7.40
CA GLU A 161 23.99 -51.80 -6.54
C GLU A 161 24.45 -51.60 -5.07
N ASP A 162 25.12 -50.49 -4.76
CA ASP A 162 25.61 -50.14 -3.41
C ASP A 162 24.80 -49.04 -2.68
N TYR A 163 23.66 -48.59 -3.22
CA TYR A 163 22.78 -47.67 -2.50
C TYR A 163 22.05 -48.40 -1.35
N LYS A 164 22.53 -48.20 -0.11
CA LYS A 164 21.73 -48.37 1.11
C LYS A 164 21.28 -46.99 1.59
N ALA A 165 19.96 -46.78 1.61
CA ALA A 165 19.37 -45.60 2.25
C ALA A 165 19.90 -45.48 3.68
N PRO A 166 20.39 -44.30 4.11
CA PRO A 166 20.73 -44.12 5.50
C PRO A 166 19.44 -44.22 6.33
N GLU A 167 19.42 -45.13 7.30
CA GLU A 167 18.35 -45.19 8.29
C GLU A 167 18.27 -43.85 9.04
N GLU A 168 17.08 -43.25 8.95
CA GLU A 168 16.70 -42.01 9.57
C GLU A 168 16.81 -42.15 11.10
N LYS A 169 17.85 -41.56 11.71
CA LYS A 169 17.87 -41.37 13.18
C LYS A 169 16.88 -40.27 13.55
N VAL A 170 15.65 -40.71 13.76
CA VAL A 170 14.58 -40.00 14.47
C VAL A 170 15.10 -39.58 15.84
N PHE A 171 15.30 -38.28 16.08
CA PHE A 171 15.41 -37.75 17.43
C PHE A 171 14.02 -37.74 18.08
N ALA A 172 13.65 -38.88 18.67
CA ALA A 172 12.69 -38.90 19.76
C ALA A 172 13.44 -38.51 21.05
N PRO A 173 12.85 -37.72 21.97
CA PRO A 173 13.47 -37.49 23.27
C PRO A 173 13.43 -38.78 24.10
N GLU A 174 14.60 -39.25 24.55
CA GLU A 174 14.69 -40.20 25.67
C GLU A 174 14.32 -39.50 26.99
N PRO A 175 13.73 -40.22 27.96
CA PRO A 175 13.18 -39.65 29.18
C PRO A 175 14.31 -39.27 30.15
N GLU A 176 14.36 -37.99 30.53
CA GLU A 176 15.24 -37.54 31.59
C GLU A 176 14.78 -38.16 32.92
N VAL A 177 15.59 -39.08 33.46
CA VAL A 177 15.47 -39.54 34.85
C VAL A 177 15.77 -38.34 35.75
N ALA A 178 14.75 -37.85 36.45
CA ALA A 178 14.88 -36.74 37.38
C ALA A 178 15.98 -37.02 38.44
N PRO A 179 16.86 -36.06 38.74
CA PRO A 179 17.76 -36.16 39.89
C PRO A 179 16.95 -36.14 41.21
N PRO A 180 17.43 -36.78 42.30
CA PRO A 180 16.70 -36.84 43.57
C PRO A 180 16.51 -35.44 44.17
N MET A 181 15.25 -35.14 44.49
CA MET A 181 14.82 -33.92 45.17
C MET A 181 15.48 -33.77 46.56
N PRO A 182 16.03 -32.59 46.92
CA PRO A 182 16.17 -32.21 48.32
C PRO A 182 14.80 -31.82 48.89
N SER A 183 14.45 -32.46 50.00
CA SER A 183 13.27 -32.22 50.83
C SER A 183 13.17 -30.77 51.32
N ARG A 184 12.10 -30.05 50.98
CA ARG A 184 11.32 -29.27 51.96
C ARG A 184 9.96 -28.83 51.41
N ALA A 185 8.93 -29.14 52.20
CA ALA A 185 7.53 -28.85 51.95
C ALA A 185 7.19 -27.37 52.02
N THR A 186 6.26 -26.91 51.17
CA THR A 186 5.27 -25.90 51.56
C THR A 186 3.98 -26.12 50.76
N GLU A 187 2.90 -26.42 51.47
CA GLU A 187 1.56 -26.74 50.95
C GLU A 187 0.83 -25.49 50.45
N LEU A 188 0.03 -25.65 49.38
CA LEU A 188 -1.09 -24.77 49.04
C LEU A 188 -2.33 -25.61 48.66
N PRO A 189 -3.56 -25.11 48.88
CA PRO A 189 -4.70 -25.93 49.31
C PRO A 189 -5.51 -26.53 48.16
N ARG A 190 -6.04 -27.74 48.39
CA ARG A 190 -6.95 -28.46 47.48
C ARG A 190 -8.39 -27.93 47.61
N LEU A 191 -9.05 -27.73 46.46
CA LEU A 191 -10.51 -27.64 46.36
C LEU A 191 -11.13 -29.01 45.99
N PRO A 192 -12.38 -29.28 46.40
CA PRO A 192 -12.84 -30.65 46.65
C PRO A 192 -13.29 -31.39 45.39
N ARG A 193 -12.91 -32.68 45.33
CA ARG A 193 -13.48 -33.68 44.42
C ARG A 193 -14.89 -34.03 44.90
N ASN A 194 -15.84 -34.07 43.96
CA ASN A 194 -17.05 -34.87 44.14
C ASN A 194 -17.00 -36.05 43.17
N SER A 195 -16.99 -37.23 43.77
CA SER A 195 -16.98 -38.56 43.17
C SER A 195 -18.42 -39.04 42.93
N GLY A 196 -18.65 -39.67 41.79
CA GLY A 196 -19.87 -40.40 41.48
C GLY A 196 -19.68 -41.23 40.23
N ALA A 197 -19.29 -42.49 40.43
CA ALA A 197 -19.00 -43.48 39.41
C ALA A 197 -20.26 -43.94 38.65
N GLY A 198 -20.06 -44.34 37.39
CA GLY A 198 -21.05 -45.04 36.57
C GLY A 198 -20.41 -45.52 35.28
N LEU A 199 -19.87 -46.73 35.31
CA LEU A 199 -19.34 -47.47 34.16
C LEU A 199 -20.48 -47.89 33.23
N GLY A 200 -20.27 -47.74 31.92
CA GLY A 200 -21.15 -48.25 30.86
C GLY A 200 -20.54 -47.96 29.49
N GLU A 201 -20.12 -49.02 28.81
CA GLU A 201 -19.46 -49.02 27.51
C GLU A 201 -20.26 -48.25 26.44
N GLY A 202 -19.51 -47.56 25.58
CA GLY A 202 -20.04 -46.90 24.40
C GLY A 202 -18.93 -46.03 23.83
N GLN A 203 -18.33 -46.49 22.73
CA GLN A 203 -17.41 -45.74 21.90
C GLN A 203 -17.93 -44.30 21.72
N ARG A 204 -17.35 -43.36 22.45
CA ARG A 204 -17.47 -41.94 22.11
C ARG A 204 -16.37 -41.65 21.13
N THR A 205 -16.76 -41.64 19.87
CA THR A 205 -16.10 -40.86 18.83
C THR A 205 -15.63 -39.52 19.42
N PRO A 206 -14.38 -39.10 19.20
CA PRO A 206 -13.99 -37.73 19.53
C PRO A 206 -14.91 -36.81 18.76
N SER A 207 -15.63 -35.96 19.49
CA SER A 207 -16.46 -34.91 18.92
C SER A 207 -15.62 -34.09 17.95
N ALA A 208 -15.98 -34.12 16.68
CA ALA A 208 -15.53 -33.19 15.67
C ALA A 208 -15.77 -31.77 16.18
N GLY A 209 -14.70 -30.99 16.38
CA GLY A 209 -14.83 -29.61 16.83
C GLY A 209 -13.61 -29.05 17.54
N ARG A 210 -12.51 -28.87 16.79
CA ARG A 210 -11.60 -27.70 16.83
C ARG A 210 -10.45 -27.95 15.84
N GLU A 211 -10.74 -27.69 14.57
CA GLU A 211 -9.77 -27.77 13.48
C GLU A 211 -9.14 -26.37 13.28
N PHE A 212 -8.29 -25.92 14.22
CA PHE A 212 -7.50 -24.69 14.03
C PHE A 212 -6.14 -24.77 14.73
N ALA A 213 -5.12 -25.05 13.93
CA ALA A 213 -3.74 -24.59 14.05
C ALA A 213 -3.09 -24.71 12.66
N GLY A 214 -3.48 -23.82 11.73
CA GLY A 214 -2.93 -23.78 10.37
C GLY A 214 -3.70 -24.52 9.26
N GLY A 215 -4.98 -24.88 9.43
CA GLY A 215 -5.79 -25.45 8.34
C GLY A 215 -6.06 -24.50 7.16
N GLY A 216 -6.52 -25.04 6.03
CA GLY A 216 -6.96 -24.24 4.88
C GLY A 216 -5.84 -23.42 4.21
N LEU A 217 -5.93 -22.09 4.28
CA LEU A 217 -5.00 -21.16 3.61
C LEU A 217 -3.55 -21.29 4.12
N TYR A 218 -3.34 -21.69 5.38
CA TYR A 218 -2.04 -21.69 6.06
C TYR A 218 -1.41 -23.08 6.24
N LYS A 219 -1.97 -24.11 5.59
CA LYS A 219 -1.63 -25.53 5.80
C LYS A 219 -0.20 -25.94 5.46
N ASN A 220 0.51 -25.12 4.69
CA ASN A 220 1.86 -25.43 4.23
C ASN A 220 2.94 -24.78 5.13
N ARG A 221 2.60 -24.17 6.26
CA ARG A 221 3.59 -23.43 7.08
C ARG A 221 4.43 -24.28 8.04
N SER A 222 4.18 -25.59 8.14
CA SER A 222 4.88 -26.47 9.08
C SER A 222 5.16 -27.86 8.52
N GLY A 223 6.18 -28.53 9.07
CA GLY A 223 6.48 -29.95 8.84
C GLY A 223 6.58 -30.37 7.37
N ASN A 224 6.07 -31.58 7.08
CA ASN A 224 6.18 -32.21 5.75
C ASN A 224 5.45 -31.43 4.65
N SER A 225 4.37 -30.72 4.96
CA SER A 225 3.64 -29.93 3.96
C SER A 225 4.44 -28.70 3.51
N ARG A 226 5.21 -28.07 4.41
CA ARG A 226 6.17 -27.01 4.07
C ARG A 226 7.25 -27.51 3.13
N ALA A 227 7.93 -28.59 3.50
CA ALA A 227 9.01 -29.17 2.69
C ALA A 227 8.50 -29.62 1.31
N ALA A 228 7.30 -30.18 1.23
CA ALA A 228 6.67 -30.56 -0.03
C ALA A 228 6.31 -29.34 -0.89
N ALA A 229 5.74 -28.29 -0.29
CA ALA A 229 5.39 -27.05 -0.99
C ALA A 229 6.64 -26.34 -1.53
N LEU A 230 7.70 -26.27 -0.73
CA LEU A 230 8.99 -25.70 -1.11
C LEU A 230 9.56 -26.37 -2.38
N ARG A 231 9.70 -27.70 -2.36
CA ARG A 231 10.18 -28.47 -3.51
C ARG A 231 9.28 -28.31 -4.73
N ARG A 232 7.97 -28.37 -4.53
CA ARG A 232 6.99 -28.28 -5.62
C ARG A 232 7.06 -26.95 -6.36
N HIS A 233 7.28 -25.86 -5.63
CA HIS A 233 7.17 -24.51 -6.18
C HIS A 233 8.54 -23.89 -6.51
N GLY A 234 9.62 -24.66 -6.40
CA GLY A 234 10.96 -24.26 -6.83
C GLY A 234 11.77 -23.48 -5.80
N GLY A 235 11.40 -23.55 -4.53
CA GLY A 235 12.27 -23.19 -3.41
C GLY A 235 13.24 -24.33 -3.09
N ASP A 236 14.32 -24.00 -2.40
CA ASP A 236 15.42 -24.91 -2.07
C ASP A 236 16.02 -24.59 -0.68
N SER A 237 17.02 -25.37 -0.26
CA SER A 237 17.71 -25.16 1.02
C SER A 237 18.37 -23.78 1.12
N GLY A 238 18.81 -23.21 0.00
CA GLY A 238 19.36 -21.85 -0.04
C GLY A 238 18.29 -20.82 0.31
N THR A 239 17.09 -20.93 -0.26
CA THR A 239 15.96 -20.05 0.09
C THR A 239 15.53 -20.21 1.55
N GLU A 240 15.44 -21.44 2.09
CA GLU A 240 15.08 -21.65 3.50
C GLU A 240 16.16 -21.13 4.46
N ASN A 241 17.43 -21.33 4.14
CA ASN A 241 18.54 -20.80 4.94
C ASN A 241 18.51 -19.27 4.97
N ALA A 242 18.27 -18.62 3.83
CA ALA A 242 18.14 -17.17 3.76
C ALA A 242 16.97 -16.65 4.59
N VAL A 243 15.82 -17.34 4.57
CA VAL A 243 14.68 -17.03 5.45
C VAL A 243 15.10 -17.12 6.92
N ASN A 244 15.74 -18.22 7.34
CA ASN A 244 16.12 -18.43 8.73
C ASN A 244 17.12 -17.38 9.23
N LEU A 245 18.13 -17.03 8.43
CA LEU A 245 19.09 -15.97 8.74
C LEU A 245 18.39 -14.60 8.86
N GLY A 246 17.45 -14.29 7.96
CA GLY A 246 16.68 -13.06 8.03
C GLY A 246 15.77 -12.98 9.26
N LEU A 247 15.13 -14.09 9.64
CA LEU A 247 14.32 -14.17 10.85
C LEU A 247 15.19 -14.00 12.11
N ALA A 248 16.36 -14.63 12.15
CA ALA A 248 17.32 -14.47 13.25
C ALA A 248 17.77 -13.00 13.38
N TRP A 249 18.08 -12.35 12.26
CA TRP A 249 18.41 -10.92 12.25
C TRP A 249 17.26 -10.07 12.77
N LEU A 250 16.03 -10.23 12.24
CA LEU A 250 14.84 -9.52 12.72
C LEU A 250 14.62 -9.73 14.22
N ALA A 251 14.81 -10.95 14.71
CA ALA A 251 14.68 -11.27 16.13
C ALA A 251 15.73 -10.53 16.98
N SER A 252 16.97 -10.43 16.50
CA SER A 252 18.08 -9.77 17.20
C SER A 252 17.90 -8.25 17.33
N VAL A 253 17.23 -7.61 16.38
CA VAL A 253 17.01 -6.15 16.35
C VAL A 253 15.63 -5.72 16.89
N GLN A 254 14.82 -6.67 17.39
CA GLN A 254 13.53 -6.37 18.00
C GLN A 254 13.75 -5.60 19.32
N SER A 255 12.99 -4.52 19.51
CA SER A 255 12.99 -3.77 20.77
C SER A 255 12.43 -4.60 21.93
N SER A 256 12.86 -4.30 23.15
CA SER A 256 12.43 -5.02 24.36
C SER A 256 10.92 -4.94 24.62
N ASP A 257 10.24 -3.92 24.10
CA ASP A 257 8.79 -3.76 24.20
C ASP A 257 7.99 -4.63 23.20
N GLY A 258 8.69 -5.29 22.27
CA GLY A 258 8.14 -6.12 21.20
C GLY A 258 8.03 -5.46 19.84
N SER A 259 8.31 -4.16 19.73
CA SER A 259 8.25 -3.43 18.46
C SER A 259 9.54 -3.56 17.64
N TRP A 260 9.44 -3.19 16.37
CA TRP A 260 10.58 -2.88 15.51
C TRP A 260 10.58 -1.39 15.20
N ASP A 261 11.62 -0.71 15.68
CA ASP A 261 11.81 0.72 15.50
C ASP A 261 12.74 0.99 14.31
N PRO A 262 12.25 1.63 13.23
CA PRO A 262 13.13 2.02 12.13
C PRO A 262 14.01 3.23 12.46
N THR A 263 13.77 3.95 13.56
CA THR A 263 14.53 5.14 13.94
C THR A 263 16.01 4.81 14.18
N GLY A 264 16.90 5.49 13.46
CA GLY A 264 18.35 5.26 13.55
C GLY A 264 18.83 4.00 12.83
N ARG A 265 17.99 3.38 11.99
CA ARG A 265 18.30 2.18 11.20
C ARG A 265 18.05 2.37 9.71
N GLN A 266 18.08 3.63 9.27
CA GLN A 266 17.82 4.04 7.89
C GLN A 266 19.10 4.06 7.05
N ASP A 267 20.10 3.20 7.30
CA ASP A 267 21.36 3.14 6.55
C ASP A 267 21.11 2.86 5.07
N THR A 268 20.77 3.89 4.31
CA THR A 268 20.31 3.84 2.92
C THR A 268 21.26 4.62 2.03
N LEU A 269 21.27 4.24 0.76
CA LEU A 269 22.03 4.91 -0.28
C LEU A 269 21.38 6.23 -0.74
N PHE A 270 20.18 6.57 -0.25
CA PHE A 270 19.39 7.71 -0.71
C PHE A 270 19.04 8.69 0.41
N ASP A 271 19.36 9.97 0.23
CA ASP A 271 18.83 11.04 1.06
C ASP A 271 17.34 11.26 0.72
N SER A 272 16.45 10.95 1.66
CA SER A 272 15.01 11.07 1.42
C SER A 272 14.46 12.48 1.61
N GLY A 273 15.20 13.39 2.25
CA GLY A 273 14.66 14.68 2.68
C GLY A 273 13.43 14.56 3.61
N ILE A 274 13.17 13.37 4.17
CA ILE A 274 12.06 13.07 5.07
C ILE A 274 12.60 13.17 6.51
N ASN A 275 11.94 13.99 7.35
CA ASN A 275 12.45 14.31 8.69
C ASN A 275 12.37 13.14 9.70
N GLU A 276 13.14 13.24 10.79
CA GLU A 276 13.22 12.25 11.89
C GLU A 276 11.86 11.86 12.51
N ASN A 277 10.83 12.72 12.40
CA ASN A 277 9.49 12.45 12.95
C ASN A 277 8.75 11.30 12.22
N TRP A 278 9.21 10.88 11.04
CA TRP A 278 8.62 9.74 10.34
C TRP A 278 9.01 8.38 10.93
N GLY A 279 10.18 8.26 11.58
CA GLY A 279 10.61 7.00 12.20
C GLY A 279 9.62 6.53 13.27
N ALA A 280 9.18 7.44 14.13
CA ALA A 280 8.16 7.16 15.16
C ALA A 280 6.80 6.78 14.55
N ALA A 281 6.37 7.46 13.48
CA ALA A 281 5.13 7.13 12.77
C ALA A 281 5.20 5.75 12.08
N MET A 282 6.40 5.28 11.74
CA MET A 282 6.63 4.02 11.03
C MET A 282 6.80 2.81 11.94
N ARG A 283 6.98 3.00 13.26
CA ARG A 283 7.12 1.89 14.21
C ARG A 283 5.97 0.89 14.12
N THR A 284 4.72 1.34 14.11
CA THR A 284 3.56 0.44 14.03
C THR A 284 3.47 -0.32 12.71
N PRO A 285 3.50 0.32 11.52
CA PRO A 285 3.45 -0.42 10.26
C PRO A 285 4.66 -1.34 10.08
N VAL A 286 5.87 -0.93 10.47
CA VAL A 286 7.07 -1.77 10.39
C VAL A 286 6.97 -2.96 11.33
N SER A 287 6.51 -2.76 12.57
CA SER A 287 6.31 -3.88 13.51
C SER A 287 5.27 -4.88 13.01
N ALA A 288 4.18 -4.38 12.42
CA ALA A 288 3.16 -5.22 11.80
C ALA A 288 3.69 -5.97 10.56
N LEU A 289 4.61 -5.37 9.79
CA LEU A 289 5.25 -6.02 8.66
C LEU A 289 6.26 -7.09 9.14
N CYS A 290 7.12 -6.78 10.11
CA CYS A 290 8.16 -7.66 10.61
C CYS A 290 7.64 -8.91 11.32
N VAL A 291 6.43 -8.89 11.90
CA VAL A 291 5.84 -10.10 12.50
C VAL A 291 5.31 -11.08 11.45
N LEU A 292 4.96 -10.64 10.24
CA LEU A 292 4.41 -11.50 9.18
C LEU A 292 5.38 -12.62 8.75
N PRO A 293 6.69 -12.35 8.51
CA PRO A 293 7.68 -13.39 8.27
C PRO A 293 7.68 -14.53 9.30
N PHE A 294 7.68 -14.19 10.60
CA PHE A 294 7.66 -15.22 11.65
C PHE A 294 6.40 -16.08 11.57
N LEU A 295 5.24 -15.46 11.38
CA LEU A 295 3.96 -16.16 11.24
C LEU A 295 3.92 -17.02 9.96
N ALA A 296 4.51 -16.56 8.87
CA ALA A 296 4.58 -17.27 7.60
C ALA A 296 5.51 -18.50 7.69
N ALA A 297 6.63 -18.38 8.40
CA ALA A 297 7.50 -19.50 8.76
C ALA A 297 6.92 -20.44 9.83
N GLY A 298 5.72 -20.15 10.36
CA GLY A 298 5.01 -21.04 11.29
C GLY A 298 5.33 -20.81 12.77
N HIS A 299 6.11 -19.79 13.10
CA HIS A 299 6.35 -19.39 14.50
C HIS A 299 5.12 -18.69 15.07
N THR A 300 4.72 -19.07 16.29
CA THR A 300 3.59 -18.49 17.01
C THR A 300 3.98 -18.19 18.47
N PRO A 301 3.15 -17.49 19.25
CA PRO A 301 3.39 -17.32 20.70
C PRO A 301 3.47 -18.61 21.51
N GLU A 302 3.13 -19.77 20.93
CA GLU A 302 3.14 -21.07 21.59
C GLU A 302 4.19 -22.03 21.00
N GLN A 303 4.66 -21.80 19.77
CA GLN A 303 5.56 -22.74 19.08
C GLN A 303 6.63 -22.07 18.21
N GLY A 304 7.74 -22.78 18.04
CA GLY A 304 8.87 -22.38 17.21
C GLY A 304 9.93 -21.57 17.97
N GLU A 305 11.13 -21.52 17.40
CA GLU A 305 12.30 -20.88 18.02
C GLU A 305 12.06 -19.41 18.42
N PHE A 306 11.40 -18.64 17.55
CA PHE A 306 11.12 -17.22 17.77
C PHE A 306 9.81 -16.95 18.54
N SER A 307 9.31 -17.93 19.30
CA SER A 307 8.01 -17.83 19.97
C SER A 307 7.90 -16.59 20.88
N ASP A 308 8.97 -16.29 21.63
CA ASP A 308 9.02 -15.12 22.50
C ASP A 308 8.98 -13.79 21.73
N ASN A 309 9.68 -13.71 20.59
CA ASN A 309 9.66 -12.53 19.72
C ASN A 309 8.25 -12.29 19.16
N VAL A 310 7.60 -13.36 18.67
CA VAL A 310 6.22 -13.29 18.13
C VAL A 310 5.24 -12.87 19.23
N ARG A 311 5.34 -13.46 20.43
CA ARG A 311 4.48 -13.11 21.56
C ARG A 311 4.59 -11.63 21.92
N ARG A 312 5.80 -11.10 22.10
CA ARG A 312 6.01 -9.69 22.42
C ARG A 312 5.47 -8.77 21.31
N ALA A 313 5.70 -9.12 20.04
CA ALA A 313 5.21 -8.35 18.90
C ALA A 313 3.69 -8.27 18.85
N LEU A 314 2.99 -9.41 19.01
CA LEU A 314 1.53 -9.45 18.99
C LEU A 314 0.91 -8.74 20.20
N GLU A 315 1.49 -8.92 21.38
CA GLU A 315 1.07 -8.18 22.58
C GLU A 315 1.27 -6.67 22.40
N TRP A 316 2.37 -6.25 21.76
CA TRP A 316 2.61 -4.86 21.44
C TRP A 316 1.59 -4.29 20.45
N LEU A 317 1.30 -5.01 19.36
CA LEU A 317 0.31 -4.61 18.36
C LEU A 317 -1.10 -4.53 18.95
N LEU A 318 -1.49 -5.47 19.82
CA LEU A 318 -2.77 -5.42 20.54
C LEU A 318 -2.94 -4.12 21.33
N ARG A 319 -1.86 -3.61 21.95
CA ARG A 319 -1.87 -2.32 22.67
C ARG A 319 -1.99 -1.10 21.75
N GLN A 320 -1.58 -1.21 20.48
CA GLN A 320 -1.69 -0.11 19.52
C GLN A 320 -3.12 0.06 18.96
N GLN A 321 -3.97 -0.97 19.07
CA GLN A 321 -5.31 -0.92 18.50
C GLN A 321 -6.22 0.02 19.32
N GLN A 322 -6.63 1.13 18.73
CA GLN A 322 -7.52 2.10 19.35
C GLN A 322 -8.93 1.54 19.53
N GLY A 323 -9.75 2.20 20.37
CA GLY A 323 -11.17 1.89 20.60
C GLY A 323 -12.04 1.86 19.34
N SER A 324 -11.65 2.59 18.29
CA SER A 324 -12.28 2.49 16.97
C SER A 324 -11.98 1.15 16.27
N GLY A 325 -10.83 0.53 16.50
CA GLY A 325 -10.32 -0.62 15.76
C GLY A 325 -9.18 -0.26 14.80
N SER A 326 -8.89 1.04 14.62
CA SER A 326 -7.70 1.50 13.91
C SER A 326 -6.43 1.08 14.66
N PHE A 327 -5.38 0.71 13.91
CA PHE A 327 -4.03 0.48 14.43
C PHE A 327 -3.16 1.73 14.41
N ASP A 328 -3.70 2.84 13.90
CA ASP A 328 -2.94 4.06 13.69
C ASP A 328 -3.74 5.27 14.15
N HIS A 329 -3.10 6.06 15.01
CA HIS A 329 -3.63 7.32 15.52
C HIS A 329 -3.61 8.31 14.37
N ALA A 330 -4.76 8.95 14.07
CA ALA A 330 -5.07 9.70 12.84
C ALA A 330 -4.12 10.86 12.42
N LEU A 331 -2.97 10.98 13.07
CA LEU A 331 -1.93 11.99 12.90
C LEU A 331 -0.77 11.55 11.97
N SER A 332 -0.61 10.26 11.65
CA SER A 332 0.58 9.74 10.93
C SER A 332 0.63 10.04 9.43
N GLY A 333 -0.49 10.45 8.81
CA GLY A 333 -0.56 10.61 7.36
C GLY A 333 -0.43 9.31 6.55
N ILE A 334 -0.32 8.14 7.20
CA ILE A 334 -0.20 6.81 6.58
C ILE A 334 -1.15 5.77 7.19
N GLN A 335 -2.18 6.24 7.91
CA GLN A 335 -3.09 5.44 8.71
C GLN A 335 -3.58 4.15 8.03
N MET A 336 -4.00 4.23 6.76
CA MET A 336 -4.57 3.08 6.08
C MET A 336 -3.53 2.05 5.62
N TYR A 337 -2.28 2.44 5.39
CA TYR A 337 -1.18 1.49 5.20
C TYR A 337 -0.94 0.71 6.49
N THR A 338 -0.71 1.43 7.60
CA THR A 338 -0.54 0.84 8.93
C THR A 338 -1.67 -0.10 9.28
N HIS A 339 -2.91 0.35 9.04
CA HIS A 339 -4.08 -0.42 9.36
C HIS A 339 -4.21 -1.69 8.51
N GLY A 340 -3.96 -1.62 7.21
CA GLY A 340 -4.02 -2.78 6.32
C GLY A 340 -3.04 -3.88 6.73
N VAL A 341 -1.78 -3.53 6.93
CA VAL A 341 -0.71 -4.48 7.31
C VAL A 341 -0.97 -5.08 8.70
N ALA A 342 -1.34 -4.25 9.68
CA ALA A 342 -1.65 -4.74 11.03
C ALA A 342 -2.90 -5.64 11.05
N THR A 343 -3.92 -5.34 10.23
CA THR A 343 -5.10 -6.20 10.09
C THR A 343 -4.73 -7.58 9.53
N LEU A 344 -3.86 -7.62 8.51
CA LEU A 344 -3.33 -8.87 7.97
C LEU A 344 -2.60 -9.67 9.06
N ALA A 345 -1.69 -9.03 9.80
CA ALA A 345 -0.95 -9.69 10.89
C ALA A 345 -1.88 -10.28 11.96
N MET A 346 -2.90 -9.54 12.41
CA MET A 346 -3.86 -10.06 13.39
C MET A 346 -4.68 -11.23 12.84
N CYS A 347 -5.09 -11.19 11.57
CA CYS A 347 -5.86 -12.28 10.97
C CYS A 347 -4.99 -13.53 10.78
N GLU A 348 -3.75 -13.40 10.32
CA GLU A 348 -2.82 -14.54 10.18
C GLU A 348 -2.49 -15.15 11.54
N ALA A 349 -2.17 -14.30 12.53
CA ALA A 349 -1.87 -14.75 13.88
C ALA A 349 -3.07 -15.47 14.52
N TYR A 350 -4.29 -14.96 14.37
CA TYR A 350 -5.50 -15.66 14.82
C TYR A 350 -5.67 -17.00 14.09
N GLY A 351 -5.47 -17.06 12.77
CA GLY A 351 -5.59 -18.31 12.00
C GLY A 351 -4.62 -19.40 12.41
N LEU A 352 -3.46 -19.03 12.94
CA LEU A 352 -2.43 -19.97 13.40
C LEU A 352 -2.60 -20.39 14.86
N THR A 353 -3.09 -19.50 15.72
CA THR A 353 -3.13 -19.71 17.17
C THR A 353 -4.50 -20.08 17.71
N GLY A 354 -5.57 -19.63 17.04
CA GLY A 354 -6.92 -19.66 17.58
C GLY A 354 -7.14 -18.73 18.79
N ASP A 355 -6.23 -17.79 19.12
CA ASP A 355 -6.39 -16.89 20.26
C ASP A 355 -7.57 -15.93 20.04
N GLU A 356 -8.58 -16.05 20.90
CA GLU A 356 -9.79 -15.23 20.89
C GLU A 356 -9.53 -13.73 21.11
N ARG A 357 -8.41 -13.35 21.74
CA ARG A 357 -7.99 -11.93 21.82
C ARG A 357 -7.60 -11.40 20.45
N LEU A 358 -6.83 -12.17 19.68
CA LEU A 358 -6.43 -11.84 18.32
C LEU A 358 -7.64 -11.81 17.38
N LYS A 359 -8.59 -12.74 17.55
CA LYS A 359 -9.87 -12.72 16.83
C LYS A 359 -10.65 -11.42 17.04
N ARG A 360 -10.87 -11.04 18.30
CA ARG A 360 -11.60 -9.78 18.63
C ARG A 360 -10.89 -8.56 18.06
N SER A 361 -9.56 -8.54 18.10
CA SER A 361 -8.74 -7.51 17.48
C SER A 361 -8.94 -7.46 15.96
N ALA A 362 -8.80 -8.60 15.28
CA ALA A 362 -8.96 -8.75 13.85
C ALA A 362 -10.37 -8.35 13.38
N GLU A 363 -11.43 -8.78 14.06
CA GLU A 363 -12.81 -8.41 13.73
C GLU A 363 -13.05 -6.90 13.81
N ARG A 364 -12.50 -6.23 14.84
CA ARG A 364 -12.61 -4.77 14.99
C ARG A 364 -11.86 -4.02 13.90
N ALA A 365 -10.73 -4.58 13.46
CA ALA A 365 -9.91 -4.05 12.38
C ALA A 365 -10.61 -4.21 11.02
N VAL A 366 -11.14 -5.40 10.72
CA VAL A 366 -11.95 -5.66 9.52
C VAL A 366 -13.14 -4.69 9.46
N ARG A 367 -13.86 -4.51 10.57
CA ARG A 367 -14.95 -3.51 10.64
C ARG A 367 -14.46 -2.08 10.41
N PHE A 368 -13.19 -1.74 10.66
CA PHE A 368 -12.64 -0.43 10.34
C PHE A 368 -12.36 -0.27 8.86
N LEU A 369 -11.76 -1.27 8.22
CA LEU A 369 -11.60 -1.29 6.77
C LEU A 369 -12.95 -1.09 6.08
N GLU A 370 -13.97 -1.87 6.45
CA GLU A 370 -15.29 -1.81 5.81
C GLU A 370 -15.98 -0.46 5.96
N ARG A 371 -15.95 0.14 7.15
CA ARG A 371 -16.63 1.43 7.39
C ARG A 371 -15.86 2.64 6.84
N THR A 372 -14.58 2.49 6.52
CA THR A 372 -13.76 3.55 5.91
C THR A 372 -13.58 3.39 4.40
N GLN A 373 -14.03 2.28 3.83
CA GLN A 373 -13.97 2.04 2.39
C GLN A 373 -14.75 3.12 1.64
N SER A 374 -14.11 3.73 0.64
CA SER A 374 -14.76 4.72 -0.20
C SER A 374 -15.93 4.10 -1.00
N ALA A 375 -16.78 4.96 -1.56
CA ALA A 375 -17.87 4.53 -2.43
C ALA A 375 -17.41 3.74 -3.67
N LYS A 376 -16.18 3.95 -4.14
CA LYS A 376 -15.59 3.23 -5.27
C LYS A 376 -14.83 1.96 -4.89
N GLY A 377 -14.71 1.65 -3.59
CA GLY A 377 -14.14 0.38 -3.13
C GLY A 377 -12.70 0.42 -2.65
N GLY A 378 -12.03 1.57 -2.70
CA GLY A 378 -10.66 1.73 -2.22
C GLY A 378 -10.56 2.59 -0.97
N TRP A 379 -9.33 2.95 -0.63
CA TRP A 379 -8.98 3.81 0.51
C TRP A 379 -7.92 4.81 0.06
N ASP A 380 -7.79 5.90 0.79
CA ASP A 380 -6.62 6.78 0.70
C ASP A 380 -5.81 6.67 2.01
N TYR A 381 -4.77 7.47 2.15
CA TYR A 381 -3.91 7.50 3.33
C TYR A 381 -4.65 7.64 4.67
N ARG A 382 -5.81 8.30 4.70
CA ARG A 382 -6.65 8.50 5.89
C ARG A 382 -7.97 7.75 5.79
N GLY A 383 -8.35 7.12 6.89
CA GLY A 383 -9.62 6.41 7.05
C GLY A 383 -10.74 7.38 7.45
N GLU A 384 -11.52 7.82 6.47
CA GLU A 384 -12.67 8.72 6.72
C GLU A 384 -13.94 7.93 7.02
N VAL A 385 -14.67 8.34 8.06
CA VAL A 385 -15.87 7.63 8.55
C VAL A 385 -17.19 8.28 8.14
N THR A 386 -17.17 9.46 7.53
CA THR A 386 -18.38 10.17 7.07
C THR A 386 -18.64 9.94 5.58
N ASP A 387 -19.91 9.81 5.18
CA ASP A 387 -20.29 9.56 3.79
C ASP A 387 -19.84 10.68 2.83
N SER A 388 -19.90 11.93 3.27
CA SER A 388 -19.45 13.08 2.49
C SER A 388 -17.94 13.03 2.24
N ALA A 389 -17.15 12.76 3.28
CA ALA A 389 -15.70 12.63 3.14
C ALA A 389 -15.32 11.43 2.26
N ARG A 390 -15.97 10.27 2.45
CA ARG A 390 -15.71 9.04 1.67
C ARG A 390 -15.95 9.20 0.17
N LYS A 391 -16.87 10.06 -0.26
CA LYS A 391 -17.13 10.32 -1.70
C LYS A 391 -16.01 11.12 -2.37
N VAL A 392 -15.31 11.95 -1.61
CA VAL A 392 -14.27 12.84 -2.14
C VAL A 392 -12.91 12.14 -2.19
N LEU A 393 -12.70 11.10 -1.36
CA LEU A 393 -11.46 10.34 -1.30
C LEU A 393 -10.96 9.85 -2.67
N ARG A 394 -9.64 9.92 -2.83
CA ARG A 394 -8.91 9.17 -3.86
C ARG A 394 -8.78 7.72 -3.39
N ASN A 395 -8.73 6.81 -4.35
CA ASN A 395 -8.61 5.38 -4.14
C ASN A 395 -7.22 4.97 -4.57
N ASP A 396 -6.33 4.80 -3.60
CA ASP A 396 -4.96 4.36 -3.77
C ASP A 396 -4.92 2.82 -3.85
N LEU A 397 -4.46 2.29 -4.99
CA LEU A 397 -4.46 0.86 -5.26
C LEU A 397 -3.34 0.12 -4.51
N SER A 398 -2.28 0.81 -4.08
CA SER A 398 -1.30 0.20 -3.18
C SER A 398 -1.85 0.00 -1.76
N ILE A 399 -2.59 0.98 -1.22
CA ILE A 399 -3.29 0.82 0.07
C ILE A 399 -4.38 -0.26 -0.04
N ALA A 400 -5.19 -0.20 -1.10
CA ALA A 400 -6.22 -1.20 -1.34
C ALA A 400 -5.63 -2.62 -1.46
N GLY A 401 -4.38 -2.76 -1.95
CA GLY A 401 -3.69 -4.03 -2.08
C GLY A 401 -3.50 -4.71 -0.72
N TRP A 402 -3.09 -3.95 0.31
CA TRP A 402 -2.97 -4.47 1.68
C TRP A 402 -4.33 -4.81 2.27
N ALA A 403 -5.35 -3.99 2.02
CA ALA A 403 -6.72 -4.28 2.46
C ALA A 403 -7.26 -5.58 1.84
N VAL A 404 -6.95 -5.86 0.57
CA VAL A 404 -7.32 -7.12 -0.10
C VAL A 404 -6.67 -8.32 0.59
N LEU A 405 -5.36 -8.27 0.88
CA LEU A 405 -4.67 -9.34 1.60
C LEU A 405 -5.28 -9.56 2.99
N ALA A 406 -5.50 -8.48 3.73
CA ALA A 406 -6.09 -8.52 5.07
C ALA A 406 -7.51 -9.13 5.08
N LEU A 407 -8.38 -8.68 4.17
CA LEU A 407 -9.75 -9.18 4.07
C LEU A 407 -9.82 -10.61 3.51
N LYS A 408 -8.88 -11.02 2.65
CA LYS A 408 -8.72 -12.42 2.24
C LYS A 408 -8.34 -13.30 3.42
N SER A 409 -7.37 -12.86 4.23
CA SER A 409 -6.97 -13.53 5.46
C SER A 409 -8.14 -13.63 6.44
N ALA A 410 -8.91 -12.56 6.63
CA ALA A 410 -10.10 -12.55 7.47
C ALA A 410 -11.13 -13.61 7.04
N ARG A 411 -11.48 -13.67 5.74
CA ARG A 411 -12.39 -14.70 5.22
C ARG A 411 -11.85 -16.12 5.44
N ALA A 412 -10.55 -16.32 5.26
CA ALA A 412 -9.92 -17.64 5.41
C ALA A 412 -9.98 -18.18 6.84
N VAL A 413 -10.02 -17.30 7.85
CA VAL A 413 -10.10 -17.66 9.27
C VAL A 413 -11.52 -17.52 9.83
N GLY A 414 -12.53 -17.40 8.96
CA GLY A 414 -13.94 -17.35 9.34
C GLY A 414 -14.42 -16.01 9.89
N ILE A 415 -13.65 -14.93 9.75
CA ILE A 415 -14.11 -13.57 10.06
C ILE A 415 -14.95 -13.07 8.90
N GLY A 416 -16.19 -12.66 9.18
CA GLY A 416 -17.11 -12.16 8.18
C GLY A 416 -16.59 -10.90 7.48
N VAL A 417 -16.69 -10.89 6.14
CA VAL A 417 -16.39 -9.73 5.30
C VAL A 417 -17.60 -9.45 4.43
N SER A 418 -18.01 -8.18 4.36
CA SER A 418 -19.13 -7.69 3.57
C SER A 418 -18.93 -7.98 2.09
N GLU A 419 -19.88 -8.69 1.49
CA GLU A 419 -19.89 -8.96 0.05
C GLU A 419 -19.93 -7.66 -0.79
N ASN A 420 -20.54 -6.60 -0.27
CA ASN A 420 -20.52 -5.30 -0.93
C ASN A 420 -19.13 -4.66 -0.89
N CYS A 421 -18.42 -4.79 0.24
CA CYS A 421 -17.03 -4.35 0.35
C CYS A 421 -16.13 -5.10 -0.64
N TRP A 422 -16.28 -6.43 -0.70
CA TRP A 422 -15.55 -7.31 -1.61
C TRP A 422 -15.78 -6.96 -3.08
N LYS A 423 -17.05 -6.85 -3.49
CA LYS A 423 -17.43 -6.54 -4.88
C LYS A 423 -16.89 -5.18 -5.34
N ARG A 424 -16.95 -4.14 -4.49
CA ARG A 424 -16.42 -2.82 -4.84
C ARG A 424 -14.89 -2.84 -5.03
N MET A 425 -14.14 -3.59 -4.23
CA MET A 425 -12.70 -3.77 -4.48
C MET A 425 -12.46 -4.46 -5.83
N SER A 426 -13.20 -5.52 -6.14
CA SER A 426 -13.06 -6.24 -7.41
C SER A 426 -13.36 -5.33 -8.60
N GLN A 427 -14.43 -4.53 -8.51
CA GLN A 427 -14.79 -3.55 -9.53
C GLN A 427 -13.70 -2.48 -9.69
N LEU A 428 -13.19 -1.91 -8.58
CA LEU A 428 -12.12 -0.92 -8.62
C LEU A 428 -10.90 -1.43 -9.38
N TYR A 429 -10.37 -2.61 -9.02
CA TYR A 429 -9.21 -3.17 -9.70
C TYR A 429 -9.50 -3.53 -11.17
N GLY A 430 -10.73 -3.93 -11.47
CA GLY A 430 -11.20 -4.13 -12.84
C GLY A 430 -11.18 -2.83 -13.65
N GLU A 431 -11.71 -1.73 -13.12
CA GLU A 431 -11.78 -0.42 -13.78
C GLU A 431 -10.41 0.27 -13.90
N MET A 432 -9.56 0.10 -12.89
CA MET A 432 -8.26 0.76 -12.79
C MET A 432 -7.12 -0.04 -13.44
N THR A 433 -7.45 -1.11 -14.17
CA THR A 433 -6.48 -1.88 -14.95
C THR A 433 -6.80 -1.79 -16.43
N LEU A 434 -5.80 -1.49 -17.25
CA LEU A 434 -5.92 -1.45 -18.71
C LEU A 434 -6.02 -2.86 -19.30
N ASP A 435 -6.51 -2.96 -20.54
CA ASP A 435 -6.52 -4.25 -21.25
C ASP A 435 -5.10 -4.78 -21.55
N SER A 436 -4.08 -3.89 -21.52
CA SER A 436 -2.66 -4.25 -21.53
C SER A 436 -2.19 -4.96 -20.27
N GLY A 437 -3.00 -4.96 -19.19
CA GLY A 437 -2.63 -5.52 -17.89
C GLY A 437 -1.99 -4.51 -16.94
N GLU A 438 -1.58 -3.33 -17.42
CA GLU A 438 -1.05 -2.26 -16.56
C GLU A 438 -2.13 -1.77 -15.60
N THR A 439 -1.76 -1.66 -14.32
CA THR A 439 -2.66 -1.16 -13.27
C THR A 439 -2.24 0.25 -12.85
N TYR A 440 -3.22 1.14 -12.78
CA TYR A 440 -3.04 2.49 -12.29
C TYR A 440 -2.84 2.53 -10.78
N TYR A 441 -2.05 3.49 -10.32
CA TYR A 441 -1.76 3.73 -8.91
C TYR A 441 -2.98 4.20 -8.13
N ALA A 442 -3.79 5.09 -8.71
CA ALA A 442 -4.99 5.60 -8.05
C ALA A 442 -6.06 6.09 -9.04
N ASP A 443 -7.32 6.14 -8.60
CA ASP A 443 -8.45 6.62 -9.43
C ASP A 443 -8.46 8.14 -9.67
N LYS A 444 -7.74 8.88 -8.82
CA LYS A 444 -7.47 10.31 -8.93
C LYS A 444 -5.99 10.50 -8.59
N SER A 445 -5.24 11.31 -9.31
CA SER A 445 -3.83 11.55 -8.99
C SER A 445 -3.40 12.89 -9.58
N PRO A 446 -2.60 13.70 -8.85
CA PRO A 446 -2.10 14.97 -9.36
C PRO A 446 -0.96 14.76 -10.39
N PHE A 447 -0.39 13.54 -10.45
CA PHE A 447 0.44 13.05 -11.55
C PHE A 447 -0.42 12.20 -12.49
N PRO A 448 -0.25 12.29 -13.83
CA PRO A 448 -1.05 11.53 -14.78
C PRO A 448 -0.93 10.05 -14.46
N TYR A 449 -2.09 9.45 -14.19
CA TYR A 449 -2.31 8.09 -13.70
C TYR A 449 -1.04 7.22 -13.67
N ARG A 450 -0.25 7.36 -12.59
CA ARG A 450 1.01 6.62 -12.43
C ARG A 450 0.70 5.12 -12.62
N LYS A 451 1.49 4.46 -13.45
CA LYS A 451 1.48 3.01 -13.66
C LYS A 451 2.88 2.50 -13.33
N GLY A 452 3.07 1.19 -13.30
CA GLY A 452 4.38 0.59 -13.10
C GLY A 452 4.32 -0.88 -12.77
N ILE A 453 5.45 -1.57 -12.89
CA ILE A 453 5.54 -3.01 -12.66
C ILE A 453 5.06 -3.38 -11.26
N ALA A 454 5.43 -2.61 -10.24
CA ALA A 454 4.91 -2.79 -8.88
C ALA A 454 3.38 -2.73 -8.84
N MET A 455 2.74 -1.74 -9.50
CA MET A 455 1.28 -1.64 -9.55
C MET A 455 0.64 -2.75 -10.37
N THR A 456 1.28 -3.19 -11.46
CA THR A 456 0.85 -4.36 -12.22
C THR A 456 0.82 -5.62 -11.33
N GLY A 457 1.84 -5.82 -10.49
CA GLY A 457 1.87 -6.89 -9.49
C GLY A 457 0.76 -6.78 -8.44
N VAL A 458 0.54 -5.57 -7.90
CA VAL A 458 -0.57 -5.32 -6.95
C VAL A 458 -1.92 -5.63 -7.60
N GLY A 459 -2.13 -5.14 -8.81
CA GLY A 459 -3.36 -5.36 -9.58
C GLY A 459 -3.59 -6.82 -9.92
N LEU A 460 -2.56 -7.56 -10.35
CA LEU A 460 -2.64 -8.99 -10.60
C LEU A 460 -3.02 -9.75 -9.32
N THR A 461 -2.29 -9.50 -8.23
CA THR A 461 -2.56 -10.12 -6.91
C THR A 461 -4.00 -9.88 -6.48
N ALA A 462 -4.44 -8.63 -6.51
CA ALA A 462 -5.79 -8.28 -6.07
C ALA A 462 -6.87 -8.94 -6.95
N ARG A 463 -6.73 -8.89 -8.27
CA ARG A 463 -7.70 -9.49 -9.20
C ARG A 463 -7.78 -11.01 -9.05
N VAL A 464 -6.65 -11.69 -8.87
CA VAL A 464 -6.63 -13.14 -8.63
C VAL A 464 -7.31 -13.51 -7.32
N ILE A 465 -7.10 -12.72 -6.26
CA ILE A 465 -7.72 -12.94 -4.94
C ILE A 465 -9.22 -12.64 -4.96
N LEU A 466 -9.62 -11.54 -5.58
CA LEU A 466 -10.98 -11.01 -5.52
C LEU A 466 -11.92 -11.73 -6.48
N ASP A 467 -11.48 -11.96 -7.73
CA ASP A 467 -12.26 -12.61 -8.79
C ASP A 467 -11.36 -13.01 -9.98
N ARG A 468 -10.68 -14.18 -9.88
CA ARG A 468 -9.74 -14.65 -10.91
C ARG A 468 -10.41 -14.77 -12.30
N GLU A 469 -11.65 -15.24 -12.35
CA GLU A 469 -12.36 -15.55 -13.59
C GLU A 469 -12.86 -14.29 -14.29
N ALA A 470 -13.50 -13.37 -13.56
CA ALA A 470 -13.99 -12.12 -14.14
C ALA A 470 -12.86 -11.27 -14.75
N HIS A 471 -11.64 -11.40 -14.22
CA HIS A 471 -10.47 -10.63 -14.64
C HIS A 471 -9.46 -11.40 -15.51
N ALA A 472 -9.80 -12.61 -15.97
CA ALA A 472 -8.85 -13.54 -16.60
C ALA A 472 -8.02 -12.92 -17.75
N ARG A 473 -8.65 -12.13 -18.64
CA ARG A 473 -7.93 -11.49 -19.77
C ARG A 473 -6.86 -10.51 -19.30
N LYS A 474 -7.21 -9.64 -18.35
CA LYS A 474 -6.27 -8.67 -17.79
C LYS A 474 -5.21 -9.38 -16.94
N ASN A 475 -5.52 -10.53 -16.33
CA ASN A 475 -4.55 -11.29 -15.54
C ASN A 475 -3.47 -11.88 -16.46
N VAL A 476 -3.87 -12.48 -17.59
CA VAL A 476 -2.93 -12.96 -18.61
C VAL A 476 -2.07 -11.82 -19.17
N ALA A 477 -2.67 -10.66 -19.44
CA ALA A 477 -1.91 -9.49 -19.92
C ALA A 477 -0.88 -8.99 -18.88
N ALA A 478 -1.26 -8.93 -17.60
CA ALA A 478 -0.35 -8.56 -16.52
C ALA A 478 0.79 -9.57 -16.35
N MET A 479 0.52 -10.89 -16.43
CA MET A 479 1.58 -11.91 -16.35
C MET A 479 2.63 -11.75 -17.46
N ARG A 480 2.21 -11.38 -18.68
CA ARG A 480 3.15 -11.11 -19.79
C ARG A 480 4.05 -9.91 -19.49
N LEU A 481 3.50 -8.81 -18.97
CA LEU A 481 4.29 -7.65 -18.57
C LEU A 481 5.32 -8.02 -17.49
N LEU A 482 4.94 -8.85 -16.52
CA LEU A 482 5.86 -9.32 -15.47
C LEU A 482 6.93 -10.28 -16.01
N ALA A 483 6.61 -11.09 -17.02
CA ALA A 483 7.58 -11.95 -17.68
C ALA A 483 8.66 -11.15 -18.43
N GLU A 484 8.33 -9.95 -18.92
CA GLU A 484 9.26 -9.00 -19.55
C GLU A 484 10.09 -8.19 -18.54
N HIS A 485 9.59 -8.05 -17.30
CA HIS A 485 10.20 -7.24 -16.23
C HIS A 485 10.50 -8.10 -14.99
N ARG A 486 11.29 -9.16 -15.18
CA ARG A 486 11.70 -10.07 -14.10
C ARG A 486 12.62 -9.37 -13.09
N PRO A 487 12.67 -9.85 -11.83
CA PRO A 487 13.52 -9.28 -10.78
C PRO A 487 14.96 -9.14 -11.22
N ASN A 488 15.53 -7.95 -11.03
CA ASN A 488 16.95 -7.70 -11.24
C ASN A 488 17.44 -6.69 -10.21
N TRP A 489 18.34 -7.13 -9.32
CA TRP A 489 18.84 -6.31 -8.22
C TRP A 489 19.42 -4.96 -8.68
N SER A 490 20.09 -4.93 -9.83
CA SER A 490 20.67 -3.68 -10.36
C SER A 490 19.63 -2.61 -10.67
N ASN A 491 18.36 -2.98 -10.86
CA ASN A 491 17.28 -2.01 -11.10
C ASN A 491 16.90 -1.21 -9.84
N PHE A 492 17.20 -1.71 -8.63
CA PHE A 492 17.09 -0.90 -7.41
C PHE A 492 18.06 0.28 -7.44
N LEU A 493 19.26 0.02 -7.95
CA LEU A 493 20.38 0.95 -8.04
C LEU A 493 20.37 1.81 -9.31
N LYS A 494 19.23 1.86 -10.02
CA LYS A 494 18.98 2.81 -11.10
C LYS A 494 18.17 4.01 -10.56
N PRO A 495 18.77 4.93 -9.79
CA PRO A 495 18.08 6.16 -9.47
C PRO A 495 18.18 7.08 -10.66
N ASN A 496 17.04 7.64 -11.06
CA ASN A 496 17.01 9.08 -10.98
C ASN A 496 16.08 9.39 -9.81
N ALA A 497 16.61 10.00 -8.76
CA ALA A 497 15.77 10.68 -7.79
C ALA A 497 14.94 11.74 -8.57
N GLY A 498 13.68 11.41 -8.85
CA GLY A 498 12.81 12.20 -9.74
C GLY A 498 12.53 11.60 -11.14
N SER A 499 13.09 10.44 -11.53
CA SER A 499 12.66 9.77 -12.76
C SER A 499 11.25 9.23 -12.61
N HIS A 500 10.40 9.67 -13.54
CA HIS A 500 9.08 9.13 -13.78
C HIS A 500 9.16 7.78 -14.51
N ASP A 501 10.23 7.00 -14.32
CA ASP A 501 10.30 5.64 -14.85
C ASP A 501 9.34 4.78 -14.00
N PRO A 502 8.24 4.27 -14.57
CA PRO A 502 7.30 3.44 -13.83
C PRO A 502 7.87 2.04 -13.50
N ASN A 503 9.07 1.69 -13.98
CA ASN A 503 9.60 0.33 -13.99
C ASN A 503 10.82 0.11 -13.08
N PHE A 504 11.12 1.01 -12.13
CA PHE A 504 12.14 0.71 -11.12
C PHE A 504 11.66 -0.38 -10.16
N ASP A 505 12.59 -1.22 -9.71
CA ASP A 505 12.30 -2.28 -8.77
C ASP A 505 12.18 -1.71 -7.35
N THR A 506 11.19 -2.23 -6.61
CA THR A 506 10.94 -1.94 -5.19
C THR A 506 10.72 -3.26 -4.47
N PHE A 507 11.10 -3.37 -3.19
CA PHE A 507 10.83 -4.59 -2.44
C PHE A 507 9.31 -4.82 -2.31
N TYR A 508 8.55 -3.73 -2.21
CA TYR A 508 7.09 -3.73 -2.31
C TYR A 508 6.61 -4.38 -3.61
N GLY A 509 7.15 -3.92 -4.74
CA GLY A 509 6.82 -4.40 -6.07
C GLY A 509 7.17 -5.87 -6.24
N TRP A 510 8.38 -6.28 -5.82
CA TRP A 510 8.80 -7.68 -5.87
C TRP A 510 7.88 -8.58 -5.05
N TYR A 511 7.51 -8.17 -3.85
CA TYR A 511 6.58 -8.94 -3.01
C TYR A 511 5.23 -9.15 -3.70
N TYR A 512 4.60 -8.09 -4.22
CA TYR A 512 3.32 -8.21 -4.90
C TYR A 512 3.40 -8.92 -6.26
N CYS A 513 4.45 -8.71 -7.04
CA CYS A 513 4.62 -9.42 -8.31
C CYS A 513 4.84 -10.92 -8.09
N THR A 514 5.68 -11.28 -7.11
CA THR A 514 5.94 -12.67 -6.71
C THR A 514 4.66 -13.35 -6.24
N LEU A 515 3.93 -12.72 -5.31
CA LEU A 515 2.67 -13.24 -4.79
C LEU A 515 1.60 -13.35 -5.88
N GLY A 516 1.47 -12.32 -6.73
CA GLY A 516 0.50 -12.28 -7.81
C GLY A 516 0.72 -13.36 -8.85
N LEU A 517 1.96 -13.55 -9.30
CA LEU A 517 2.33 -14.62 -10.23
C LEU A 517 2.15 -16.00 -9.61
N PHE A 518 2.62 -16.20 -8.38
CA PHE A 518 2.45 -17.45 -7.66
C PHE A 518 0.97 -17.83 -7.57
N LEU A 519 0.12 -16.90 -7.12
CA LEU A 519 -1.31 -17.13 -7.04
C LEU A 519 -1.97 -17.26 -8.41
N ALA A 520 -1.53 -16.55 -9.46
CA ALA A 520 -2.16 -16.63 -10.77
C ALA A 520 -1.91 -17.98 -11.46
N THR A 521 -0.73 -18.54 -11.25
CA THR A 521 -0.22 -19.76 -11.91
C THR A 521 -0.31 -21.01 -11.05
N ASP A 522 -0.83 -20.87 -9.82
CA ASP A 522 -0.82 -21.92 -8.80
C ASP A 522 0.60 -22.45 -8.49
N GLY A 523 1.59 -21.56 -8.63
CA GLY A 523 3.01 -21.80 -8.33
C GLY A 523 3.71 -22.75 -9.30
N ALA A 524 3.32 -22.76 -10.57
CA ALA A 524 3.88 -23.65 -11.59
C ALA A 524 3.88 -23.02 -13.00
N GLY A 525 4.66 -23.59 -13.92
CA GLY A 525 4.66 -23.19 -15.33
C GLY A 525 5.59 -22.02 -15.64
N PRO A 526 5.74 -21.67 -16.93
CA PRO A 526 6.86 -20.88 -17.42
C PRO A 526 6.90 -19.44 -16.89
N ASP A 527 5.74 -18.82 -16.64
CA ASP A 527 5.67 -17.47 -16.09
C ASP A 527 6.20 -17.43 -14.65
N TRP A 528 5.79 -18.39 -13.83
CA TRP A 528 6.27 -18.54 -12.45
C TRP A 528 7.73 -18.98 -12.39
N GLU A 529 8.09 -20.03 -13.12
CA GLU A 529 9.44 -20.58 -13.13
C GLU A 529 10.45 -19.54 -13.61
N GLY A 530 10.11 -18.76 -14.65
CA GLY A 530 10.95 -17.68 -15.13
C GLY A 530 11.11 -16.54 -14.14
N TRP A 531 10.04 -16.13 -13.45
CA TRP A 531 10.12 -15.13 -12.38
C TRP A 531 10.97 -15.63 -11.20
N ASN A 532 10.71 -16.85 -10.74
CA ASN A 532 11.39 -17.47 -9.61
C ASN A 532 12.89 -17.69 -9.88
N ALA A 533 13.25 -18.09 -11.10
CA ALA A 533 14.64 -18.26 -11.51
C ALA A 533 15.44 -16.95 -11.49
N ALA A 534 14.78 -15.80 -11.66
CA ALA A 534 15.41 -14.49 -11.52
C ALA A 534 15.41 -13.98 -10.07
N LEU A 535 14.30 -14.18 -9.34
CA LEU A 535 14.12 -13.72 -7.96
C LEU A 535 15.12 -14.36 -6.99
N LYS A 536 15.28 -15.69 -7.04
CA LYS A 536 16.13 -16.43 -6.10
C LYS A 536 17.58 -15.92 -6.09
N PRO A 537 18.33 -15.92 -7.21
CA PRO A 537 19.70 -15.42 -7.19
C PRO A 537 19.76 -13.94 -6.80
N ALA A 538 18.79 -13.12 -7.24
CA ALA A 538 18.77 -11.70 -6.89
C ALA A 538 18.66 -11.46 -5.37
N LEU A 539 17.88 -12.26 -4.64
CA LEU A 539 17.79 -12.15 -3.18
C LEU A 539 18.97 -12.85 -2.48
N LEU A 540 19.33 -14.07 -2.88
CA LEU A 540 20.36 -14.85 -2.20
C LEU A 540 21.75 -14.23 -2.31
N GLN A 541 22.10 -13.65 -3.47
CA GLN A 541 23.41 -13.03 -3.69
C GLN A 541 23.56 -11.67 -3.00
N ASN A 542 22.46 -11.05 -2.58
CA ASN A 542 22.44 -9.73 -1.96
C ASN A 542 21.94 -9.75 -0.51
N GLN A 543 21.92 -10.94 0.11
CA GLN A 543 21.78 -11.06 1.55
C GLN A 543 23.12 -10.73 2.20
N GLU A 544 23.11 -9.90 3.23
CA GLU A 544 24.31 -9.55 3.99
C GLU A 544 24.75 -10.76 4.83
N LEU A 545 26.00 -11.21 4.70
CA LEU A 545 26.54 -12.40 5.37
C LEU A 545 27.86 -12.13 6.11
N GLU A 546 28.52 -11.01 5.80
CA GLU A 546 29.88 -10.68 6.23
C GLU A 546 29.85 -9.75 7.46
N VAL A 547 28.97 -8.74 7.46
CA VAL A 547 28.84 -7.79 8.56
C VAL A 547 27.97 -8.40 9.65
N GLU A 548 28.59 -8.81 10.76
CA GLU A 548 27.90 -9.53 11.85
C GLU A 548 26.65 -8.81 12.38
N GLU A 549 26.68 -7.47 12.49
CA GLU A 549 25.51 -6.66 12.93
C GLU A 549 24.32 -6.72 11.94
N HIS A 550 24.58 -7.02 10.68
CA HIS A 550 23.60 -7.02 9.59
C HIS A 550 23.40 -8.39 8.97
N LYS A 551 24.06 -9.42 9.51
CA LYS A 551 24.07 -10.76 8.97
C LYS A 551 22.66 -11.34 8.90
N GLY A 552 22.29 -11.81 7.71
CA GLY A 552 20.96 -12.32 7.37
C GLY A 552 19.98 -11.28 6.84
N SER A 553 20.32 -9.99 6.89
CA SER A 553 19.44 -8.91 6.42
C SER A 553 19.65 -8.57 4.93
N TRP A 554 18.82 -7.66 4.41
CA TRP A 554 19.00 -7.05 3.09
C TRP A 554 19.12 -5.52 3.19
N ASP A 555 20.05 -4.95 2.45
CA ASP A 555 20.25 -3.50 2.40
C ASP A 555 18.99 -2.76 1.91
N PRO A 556 18.68 -1.57 2.47
CA PRO A 556 17.55 -0.76 2.05
C PRO A 556 17.89 0.04 0.77
N VAL A 557 18.12 -0.69 -0.31
CA VAL A 557 18.42 -0.17 -1.67
C VAL A 557 17.19 0.37 -2.41
N ASP A 558 16.00 0.28 -1.81
CA ASP A 558 14.77 0.84 -2.34
C ASP A 558 14.72 2.34 -2.06
N SER A 559 14.67 3.18 -3.11
CA SER A 559 14.69 4.64 -2.99
C SER A 559 13.39 5.26 -2.44
N TRP A 560 12.30 4.51 -2.32
CA TRP A 560 11.01 5.03 -1.90
C TRP A 560 10.81 4.97 -0.39
N ILE A 561 10.69 3.76 0.17
CA ILE A 561 10.43 3.55 1.61
C ILE A 561 11.69 3.08 2.35
N GLY A 562 12.71 2.61 1.64
CA GLY A 562 14.00 2.22 2.21
C GLY A 562 14.64 3.31 3.07
N PRO A 563 14.62 4.60 2.70
CA PRO A 563 15.18 5.67 3.52
C PRO A 563 14.41 5.97 4.81
N VAL A 564 13.21 5.44 4.96
CA VAL A 564 12.33 5.74 6.08
C VAL A 564 12.18 4.54 7.00
N ALA A 565 11.86 3.38 6.43
CA ALA A 565 11.67 2.13 7.16
C ALA A 565 12.94 1.26 7.24
N GLY A 566 13.98 1.64 6.50
CA GLY A 566 15.32 1.07 6.63
C GLY A 566 15.42 -0.41 6.32
N ARG A 567 16.49 -1.01 6.86
CA ARG A 567 16.84 -2.43 6.71
C ARG A 567 15.77 -3.38 7.21
N LEU A 568 14.92 -2.95 8.15
CA LEU A 568 13.78 -3.71 8.66
C LEU A 568 12.76 -4.02 7.56
N TYR A 569 12.46 -3.01 6.74
CA TYR A 569 11.49 -3.13 5.66
C TYR A 569 11.99 -4.02 4.52
N SER A 570 13.21 -3.76 4.03
CA SER A 570 13.83 -4.56 2.96
C SER A 570 13.92 -6.02 3.35
N THR A 571 14.40 -6.29 4.58
CA THR A 571 14.54 -7.65 5.10
C THR A 571 13.19 -8.35 5.24
N ALA A 572 12.18 -7.70 5.83
CA ALA A 572 10.86 -8.30 5.95
C ALA A 572 10.24 -8.63 4.59
N CYS A 573 10.33 -7.72 3.60
CA CYS A 573 9.82 -7.98 2.26
C CYS A 573 10.61 -9.06 1.50
N ALA A 574 11.95 -9.08 1.63
CA ALA A 574 12.80 -10.10 1.03
C ALA A 574 12.46 -11.50 1.56
N ILE A 575 12.30 -11.64 2.88
CA ILE A 575 11.84 -12.88 3.50
C ILE A 575 10.48 -13.26 2.90
N LEU A 576 9.47 -12.38 2.97
CA LEU A 576 8.13 -12.68 2.45
C LEU A 576 8.10 -13.10 0.97
N CYS A 577 9.05 -12.63 0.15
CA CYS A 577 9.23 -13.12 -1.22
C CYS A 577 9.70 -14.59 -1.25
N LEU A 578 10.68 -14.94 -0.42
CA LEU A 578 11.21 -16.31 -0.29
C LEU A 578 10.25 -17.27 0.41
N GLU A 579 9.28 -16.79 1.20
CA GLU A 579 8.28 -17.65 1.85
C GLU A 579 7.08 -17.98 0.96
N VAL A 580 6.97 -17.37 -0.21
CA VAL A 580 5.80 -17.49 -1.10
C VAL A 580 5.45 -18.95 -1.43
N TYR A 581 6.46 -19.84 -1.48
CA TYR A 581 6.30 -21.25 -1.81
C TYR A 581 5.36 -21.99 -0.86
N TYR A 582 5.26 -21.55 0.39
CA TYR A 582 4.52 -22.26 1.44
C TYR A 582 3.57 -21.36 2.24
N ARG A 583 3.66 -20.04 2.09
CA ARG A 583 2.89 -19.09 2.91
C ARG A 583 1.37 -19.18 2.68
N TYR A 584 0.94 -19.45 1.45
CA TYR A 584 -0.48 -19.56 1.06
C TYR A 584 -0.73 -20.83 0.25
N SER A 585 -1.75 -21.61 0.64
CA SER A 585 -2.18 -22.74 -0.17
C SER A 585 -2.96 -22.27 -1.41
N THR A 586 -2.61 -22.82 -2.57
CA THR A 586 -3.33 -22.56 -3.83
C THR A 586 -4.52 -23.54 -3.91
N ALA A 587 -5.72 -22.99 -4.01
CA ALA A 587 -7.00 -23.72 -3.81
C ALA A 587 -7.38 -24.70 -4.94
N ARG A 588 -6.43 -25.19 -5.75
CA ARG A 588 -6.65 -26.28 -6.72
C ARG A 588 -5.99 -27.61 -6.31
N LEU A 589 -5.44 -27.70 -5.10
CA LEU A 589 -4.74 -28.90 -4.63
C LEU A 589 -5.31 -29.48 -3.32
N THR A 590 -6.55 -29.13 -2.96
CA THR A 590 -7.23 -29.69 -1.78
C THR A 590 -8.58 -30.34 -2.05
N ASP A 591 -9.22 -30.12 -3.20
CA ASP A 591 -10.60 -30.62 -3.43
C ASP A 591 -10.77 -31.26 -4.81
N ALA A 592 -10.00 -32.31 -5.09
CA ALA A 592 -10.35 -33.27 -6.13
C ALA A 592 -10.43 -34.68 -5.52
N PRO A 593 -11.64 -35.23 -5.28
CA PRO A 593 -11.80 -36.67 -5.17
C PRO A 593 -11.36 -37.30 -6.49
N LEU A 594 -10.37 -38.18 -6.41
CA LEU A 594 -9.98 -39.10 -7.48
C LEU A 594 -11.12 -40.09 -7.74
N THR A 595 -12.17 -39.67 -8.44
CA THR A 595 -13.06 -40.54 -9.25
C THR A 595 -14.05 -39.67 -10.02
N ARG A 596 -13.75 -39.41 -11.29
CA ARG A 596 -14.79 -39.40 -12.32
C ARG A 596 -14.25 -40.14 -13.51
N GLU A 597 -14.86 -41.29 -13.78
CA GLU A 597 -14.62 -42.06 -14.99
C GLU A 597 -14.97 -41.23 -16.24
N PRO A 598 -14.33 -41.51 -17.39
CA PRO A 598 -14.50 -40.75 -18.61
C PRO A 598 -15.82 -41.13 -19.27
N THR A 599 -16.84 -40.28 -19.18
CA THR A 599 -18.04 -40.44 -20.01
C THR A 599 -17.87 -39.66 -21.32
N ASP A 600 -17.63 -40.42 -22.37
CA ASP A 600 -17.93 -40.20 -23.79
C ASP A 600 -17.87 -38.77 -24.34
N ALA A 601 -16.75 -38.48 -24.98
CA ALA A 601 -16.62 -37.40 -25.94
C ALA A 601 -17.50 -37.67 -27.18
N PRO A 602 -18.26 -36.67 -27.69
CA PRO A 602 -18.86 -36.77 -29.01
C PRO A 602 -17.77 -36.66 -30.09
N PRO A 603 -17.92 -37.36 -31.23
CA PRO A 603 -16.85 -37.50 -32.20
C PRO A 603 -16.55 -36.17 -32.91
N ALA A 604 -15.25 -35.98 -33.19
CA ALA A 604 -14.69 -34.83 -33.87
C ALA A 604 -15.28 -34.67 -35.28
N SER A 605 -15.83 -33.48 -35.57
CA SER A 605 -16.02 -33.03 -36.94
C SER A 605 -14.85 -32.13 -37.36
N ALA A 606 -14.19 -32.55 -38.44
CA ALA A 606 -13.17 -31.78 -39.13
C ALA A 606 -13.79 -30.52 -39.77
N GLY A 607 -13.17 -29.34 -39.59
CA GLY A 607 -13.60 -28.13 -40.29
C GLY A 607 -12.84 -26.84 -39.96
N GLY A 608 -11.74 -26.58 -40.68
CA GLY A 608 -11.35 -25.24 -41.18
C GLY A 608 -10.70 -24.21 -40.22
N PRO A 609 -9.91 -23.24 -40.75
CA PRO A 609 -9.19 -22.25 -39.97
C PRO A 609 -10.16 -21.28 -39.29
N GLY A 610 -10.05 -21.17 -37.97
CA GLY A 610 -10.97 -20.42 -37.12
C GLY A 610 -10.99 -18.92 -37.43
N LYS A 611 -12.15 -18.44 -37.89
CA LYS A 611 -12.52 -17.02 -37.82
C LYS A 611 -12.71 -16.64 -36.34
N SER A 612 -12.04 -15.58 -35.92
CA SER A 612 -12.19 -14.95 -34.61
C SER A 612 -13.66 -14.68 -34.27
N ARG A 613 -14.15 -15.20 -33.14
CA ARG A 613 -15.46 -14.86 -32.60
C ARG A 613 -15.48 -13.38 -32.17
N PRO A 614 -16.42 -12.54 -32.66
CA PRO A 614 -16.50 -11.15 -32.23
C PRO A 614 -16.83 -11.07 -30.75
N THR A 615 -16.14 -10.18 -30.03
CA THR A 615 -16.53 -9.71 -28.70
C THR A 615 -17.97 -9.22 -28.70
N PRO A 616 -18.75 -9.42 -27.61
CA PRO A 616 -20.10 -8.86 -27.54
C PRO A 616 -20.01 -7.33 -27.64
N ALA A 617 -20.75 -6.76 -28.59
CA ALA A 617 -20.80 -5.32 -28.81
C ALA A 617 -21.40 -4.65 -27.57
N VAL A 618 -20.62 -3.77 -26.94
CA VAL A 618 -21.11 -2.90 -25.87
C VAL A 618 -21.78 -1.70 -26.52
N ASP A 619 -23.01 -1.40 -26.11
CA ASP A 619 -23.80 -0.30 -26.64
C ASP A 619 -23.07 1.04 -26.48
N THR A 620 -22.63 1.61 -27.61
CA THR A 620 -22.02 2.95 -27.74
C THR A 620 -23.03 3.99 -28.22
N SER A 621 -24.32 3.66 -28.33
CA SER A 621 -25.32 4.55 -28.92
C SER A 621 -25.55 5.83 -28.09
N ASP A 622 -25.44 5.75 -26.77
CA ASP A 622 -25.61 6.88 -25.88
C ASP A 622 -24.31 7.68 -25.67
N MET A 623 -24.03 8.60 -26.59
CA MET A 623 -22.87 9.51 -26.54
C MET A 623 -23.07 10.70 -25.56
N SER A 624 -24.23 10.79 -24.89
CA SER A 624 -24.42 11.77 -23.81
C SER A 624 -23.55 11.44 -22.58
N LYS A 625 -23.18 10.16 -22.41
CA LYS A 625 -22.34 9.69 -21.32
C LYS A 625 -20.85 9.92 -21.60
N PRO A 626 -20.12 10.64 -20.72
CA PRO A 626 -18.69 10.89 -20.90
C PRO A 626 -17.82 9.63 -21.03
N ALA A 627 -18.16 8.55 -20.32
CA ALA A 627 -17.44 7.28 -20.40
C ALA A 627 -17.51 6.66 -21.81
N ASN A 628 -18.67 6.78 -22.48
CA ASN A 628 -18.86 6.27 -23.83
C ASN A 628 -18.08 7.12 -24.85
N ARG A 629 -18.09 8.46 -24.69
CA ARG A 629 -17.28 9.37 -25.53
C ARG A 629 -15.78 9.09 -25.39
N ALA A 630 -15.29 8.94 -24.15
CA ALA A 630 -13.89 8.59 -23.90
C ALA A 630 -13.51 7.22 -24.46
N ARG A 631 -14.41 6.24 -24.44
CA ARG A 631 -14.18 4.90 -25.04
C ARG A 631 -14.15 4.97 -26.57
N ALA A 632 -15.06 5.72 -27.19
CA ALA A 632 -15.08 5.94 -28.63
C ALA A 632 -13.77 6.60 -29.10
N LEU A 633 -13.31 7.63 -28.38
CA LEU A 633 -12.05 8.31 -28.67
C LEU A 633 -10.83 7.36 -28.58
N ARG A 634 -10.78 6.48 -27.57
CA ARG A 634 -9.72 5.46 -27.46
C ARG A 634 -9.76 4.44 -28.61
N ALA A 635 -10.97 4.01 -29.00
CA ALA A 635 -11.13 3.08 -30.11
C ALA A 635 -10.65 3.69 -31.43
N GLU A 636 -11.02 4.95 -31.69
CA GLU A 636 -10.57 5.67 -32.87
C GLU A 636 -9.06 5.91 -32.87
N ALA A 637 -8.47 6.31 -31.74
CA ALA A 637 -7.02 6.47 -31.62
C ALA A 637 -6.27 5.14 -31.82
N LYS A 638 -6.84 4.02 -31.37
CA LYS A 638 -6.27 2.68 -31.58
C LYS A 638 -6.32 2.27 -33.06
N GLU A 639 -7.39 2.61 -33.76
CA GLU A 639 -7.57 2.26 -35.17
C GLU A 639 -6.73 3.14 -36.10
N LYS A 640 -6.74 4.46 -35.86
CA LYS A 640 -6.17 5.45 -36.78
C LYS A 640 -4.79 5.98 -36.37
N GLY A 641 -4.33 5.68 -35.15
CA GLY A 641 -3.09 6.25 -34.61
C GLY A 641 -3.10 7.78 -34.68
N LEU A 642 -2.05 8.36 -35.27
CA LEU A 642 -1.95 9.81 -35.52
C LEU A 642 -3.11 10.37 -36.36
N GLY A 643 -3.78 9.56 -37.19
CA GLY A 643 -4.97 9.96 -37.94
C GLY A 643 -6.18 10.32 -37.06
N ALA A 644 -6.13 10.05 -35.76
CA ALA A 644 -7.14 10.47 -34.79
C ALA A 644 -6.90 11.89 -34.21
N ALA A 645 -5.86 12.61 -34.66
CA ALA A 645 -5.50 13.93 -34.11
C ALA A 645 -6.67 14.92 -34.07
N ALA A 646 -7.50 14.99 -35.11
CA ALA A 646 -8.67 15.86 -35.14
C ALA A 646 -9.70 15.51 -34.05
N ALA A 647 -9.94 14.21 -33.81
CA ALA A 647 -10.86 13.75 -32.77
C ALA A 647 -10.31 14.04 -31.36
N ILE A 648 -9.00 13.86 -31.17
CA ILE A 648 -8.30 14.19 -29.92
C ILE A 648 -8.38 15.69 -29.65
N ILE A 649 -8.10 16.53 -30.64
CA ILE A 649 -8.16 17.99 -30.53
C ILE A 649 -9.59 18.46 -30.19
N HIS A 650 -10.60 17.85 -30.80
CA HIS A 650 -12.01 18.13 -30.46
C HIS A 650 -12.31 17.77 -29.00
N ALA A 651 -11.88 16.59 -28.55
CA ALA A 651 -12.12 16.08 -27.20
C ALA A 651 -11.42 16.86 -26.08
N LEU A 652 -10.35 17.62 -26.37
CA LEU A 652 -9.73 18.56 -25.41
C LEU A 652 -10.70 19.67 -24.97
N ARG A 653 -11.76 19.94 -25.75
CA ARG A 653 -12.78 20.95 -25.47
C ARG A 653 -14.07 20.36 -24.88
N ASP A 654 -14.10 19.06 -24.61
CA ASP A 654 -15.28 18.37 -24.06
C ASP A 654 -15.65 18.92 -22.67
N ASP A 655 -16.93 18.90 -22.32
CA ASP A 655 -17.45 19.38 -21.04
C ASP A 655 -17.00 18.50 -19.86
N SER A 656 -16.76 17.22 -20.11
CA SER A 656 -16.30 16.26 -19.13
C SER A 656 -14.79 16.22 -18.96
N SER A 657 -14.32 16.34 -17.72
CA SER A 657 -12.92 16.13 -17.36
C SER A 657 -12.39 14.77 -17.80
N THR A 658 -13.19 13.70 -17.68
CA THR A 658 -12.82 12.34 -18.11
C THR A 658 -12.45 12.25 -19.59
N VAL A 659 -13.20 12.96 -20.44
CA VAL A 659 -12.95 12.98 -21.89
C VAL A 659 -11.73 13.83 -22.19
N ARG A 660 -11.60 15.00 -21.55
CA ARG A 660 -10.41 15.87 -21.69
C ARG A 660 -9.11 15.18 -21.26
N PHE A 661 -9.12 14.46 -20.13
CA PHE A 661 -7.97 13.66 -19.69
C PHE A 661 -7.63 12.53 -20.65
N THR A 662 -8.65 11.86 -21.18
CA THR A 662 -8.45 10.81 -22.20
C THR A 662 -7.80 11.41 -23.45
N ALA A 663 -8.23 12.60 -23.88
CA ALA A 663 -7.63 13.30 -25.01
C ALA A 663 -6.17 13.72 -24.74
N LEU A 664 -5.85 14.24 -23.55
CA LEU A 664 -4.47 14.56 -23.15
C LEU A 664 -3.56 13.33 -23.15
N SER A 665 -4.03 12.20 -22.60
CA SER A 665 -3.29 10.93 -22.61
C SER A 665 -3.03 10.44 -24.03
N LEU A 666 -4.04 10.44 -24.89
CA LEU A 666 -3.90 9.97 -26.27
C LEU A 666 -3.00 10.90 -27.10
N ALA A 667 -3.07 12.22 -26.88
CA ALA A 667 -2.16 13.17 -27.51
C ALA A 667 -0.70 12.90 -27.14
N ALA A 668 -0.44 12.62 -25.86
CA ALA A 668 0.88 12.27 -25.34
C ALA A 668 1.39 10.93 -25.89
N ASP A 669 0.58 9.87 -25.80
CA ASP A 669 0.92 8.51 -26.24
C ASP A 669 1.24 8.47 -27.74
N LEU A 670 0.48 9.20 -28.55
CA LEU A 670 0.66 9.30 -29.99
C LEU A 670 1.70 10.36 -30.40
N LYS A 671 2.22 11.15 -29.46
CA LYS A 671 3.09 12.31 -29.72
C LYS A 671 2.49 13.27 -30.76
N ALA A 672 1.19 13.53 -30.66
CA ALA A 672 0.42 14.30 -31.63
C ALA A 672 0.77 15.80 -31.54
N ARG A 673 1.82 16.24 -32.26
CA ARG A 673 2.29 17.65 -32.26
C ARG A 673 1.22 18.67 -32.63
N GLU A 674 0.28 18.29 -33.50
CA GLU A 674 -0.87 19.13 -33.88
C GLU A 674 -1.75 19.51 -32.69
N ALA A 675 -1.76 18.70 -31.63
CA ALA A 675 -2.50 18.99 -30.39
C ALA A 675 -1.77 19.98 -29.47
N CYS A 676 -0.51 20.35 -29.73
CA CYS A 676 0.26 21.23 -28.84
C CYS A 676 -0.44 22.57 -28.59
N GLN A 677 -0.83 23.28 -29.66
CA GLN A 677 -1.51 24.58 -29.50
C GLN A 677 -2.91 24.43 -28.84
N PRO A 678 -3.76 23.47 -29.22
CA PRO A 678 -5.00 23.18 -28.50
C PRO A 678 -4.82 22.85 -27.00
N ILE A 679 -3.75 22.15 -26.62
CA ILE A 679 -3.42 21.85 -25.22
C ILE A 679 -2.97 23.12 -24.48
N LEU A 680 -2.19 23.99 -25.11
CA LEU A 680 -1.82 25.30 -24.56
C LEU A 680 -3.05 26.20 -24.36
N ASP A 681 -3.96 26.24 -25.34
CA ASP A 681 -5.22 27.00 -25.24
C ASP A 681 -6.11 26.49 -24.11
N MET A 682 -6.09 25.17 -23.87
CA MET A 682 -6.82 24.55 -22.76
C MET A 682 -6.26 25.03 -21.42
N LEU A 683 -4.94 25.10 -21.25
CA LEU A 683 -4.26 25.55 -20.03
C LEU A 683 -4.68 26.97 -19.63
N GLY A 684 -4.79 27.88 -20.61
CA GLY A 684 -5.19 29.27 -20.38
C GLY A 684 -6.60 29.46 -19.80
N ARG A 685 -7.40 28.39 -19.71
CA ARG A 685 -8.78 28.41 -19.21
C ARG A 685 -8.98 27.60 -17.91
N GLN A 686 -7.92 27.01 -17.34
CA GLN A 686 -8.04 26.11 -16.19
C GLN A 686 -7.55 26.74 -14.89
N GLU A 687 -8.41 26.71 -13.86
CA GLU A 687 -8.03 27.03 -12.47
C GLU A 687 -7.64 25.77 -11.67
N ASN A 688 -8.05 24.58 -12.11
CA ASN A 688 -7.80 23.32 -11.42
C ASN A 688 -6.34 22.86 -11.56
N ALA A 689 -5.63 22.72 -10.43
CA ALA A 689 -4.24 22.27 -10.36
C ALA A 689 -4.01 20.88 -10.99
N ASP A 690 -4.90 19.91 -10.77
CA ASP A 690 -4.79 18.54 -11.31
C ASP A 690 -4.81 18.52 -12.84
N LEU A 691 -5.58 19.42 -13.44
CA LEU A 691 -5.67 19.54 -14.89
C LEU A 691 -4.50 20.32 -15.46
N LYS A 692 -4.01 21.35 -14.74
CA LYS A 692 -2.80 22.11 -15.13
C LYS A 692 -1.56 21.22 -15.15
N SER A 693 -1.39 20.35 -14.16
CA SER A 693 -0.28 19.38 -14.12
C SER A 693 -0.39 18.34 -15.25
N SER A 694 -1.60 17.85 -15.55
CA SER A 694 -1.86 16.92 -16.66
C SER A 694 -1.59 17.53 -18.03
N ILE A 695 -1.93 18.80 -18.21
CA ILE A 695 -1.59 19.57 -19.41
C ILE A 695 -0.07 19.73 -19.53
N ALA A 696 0.61 20.11 -18.44
CA ALA A 696 2.06 20.25 -18.44
C ALA A 696 2.77 18.95 -18.86
N TRP A 697 2.38 17.82 -18.28
CA TRP A 697 2.90 16.51 -18.67
C TRP A 697 2.62 16.17 -20.14
N ALA A 698 1.39 16.40 -20.61
CA ALA A 698 1.01 16.07 -21.99
C ALA A 698 1.85 16.90 -22.98
N LEU A 699 2.13 18.17 -22.69
CA LEU A 699 3.00 19.02 -23.49
C LEU A 699 4.43 18.49 -23.56
N GLY A 700 4.97 17.98 -22.45
CA GLY A 700 6.28 17.33 -22.41
C GLY A 700 6.35 16.10 -23.30
N LYS A 701 5.34 15.21 -23.20
CA LYS A 701 5.25 13.96 -23.97
C LYS A 701 4.99 14.18 -25.46
N VAL A 702 4.16 15.17 -25.81
CA VAL A 702 3.94 15.59 -27.20
C VAL A 702 5.25 16.05 -27.84
N GLY A 703 6.16 16.62 -27.05
CA GLY A 703 7.53 16.87 -27.48
C GLY A 703 7.69 18.09 -28.39
N ASP A 704 6.71 19.00 -28.43
CA ASP A 704 6.80 20.24 -29.22
C ASP A 704 7.38 21.36 -28.35
N LYS A 705 8.57 21.83 -28.74
CA LYS A 705 9.33 22.87 -28.02
C LYS A 705 8.59 24.20 -27.92
N LYS A 706 7.54 24.44 -28.73
CA LYS A 706 6.67 25.63 -28.60
C LYS A 706 6.03 25.74 -27.21
N ALA A 707 5.86 24.62 -26.51
CA ALA A 707 5.32 24.61 -25.15
C ALA A 707 6.29 25.13 -24.09
N ALA A 708 7.60 25.21 -24.38
CA ALA A 708 8.63 25.52 -23.40
C ALA A 708 8.39 26.84 -22.67
N GLY A 709 8.03 27.91 -23.38
CA GLY A 709 7.77 29.22 -22.78
C GLY A 709 6.65 29.19 -21.74
N THR A 710 5.56 28.47 -22.04
CA THR A 710 4.42 28.31 -21.12
C THR A 710 4.76 27.42 -19.93
N LEU A 711 5.48 26.32 -20.15
CA LEU A 711 5.94 25.43 -19.08
C LEU A 711 6.93 26.14 -18.14
N ILE A 712 7.83 26.99 -18.67
CA ILE A 712 8.71 27.85 -17.84
C ILE A 712 7.89 28.78 -16.94
N GLY A 713 6.75 29.28 -17.43
CA GLY A 713 5.81 30.05 -16.61
C GLY A 713 5.22 29.25 -15.45
N LEU A 714 4.87 27.98 -15.69
CA LEU A 714 4.28 27.08 -14.69
C LEU A 714 5.25 26.66 -13.58
N LEU A 715 6.57 26.81 -13.75
CA LEU A 715 7.55 26.59 -12.68
C LEU A 715 7.30 27.47 -11.44
N LYS A 716 6.55 28.57 -11.60
CA LYS A 716 6.19 29.50 -10.53
C LYS A 716 4.74 29.33 -10.05
N ASP A 717 4.03 28.30 -10.49
CA ASP A 717 2.67 28.04 -10.01
C ASP A 717 2.70 27.80 -8.49
N ASN A 718 1.68 28.30 -7.78
CA ASN A 718 1.57 28.15 -6.32
C ASN A 718 1.35 26.69 -5.92
N ASP A 719 0.80 25.88 -6.83
CA ASP A 719 0.69 24.44 -6.63
C ASP A 719 2.02 23.74 -6.96
N LYS A 720 2.61 23.12 -5.94
CA LYS A 720 3.90 22.42 -6.07
C LYS A 720 3.86 21.30 -7.11
N VAL A 721 2.72 20.64 -7.31
CA VAL A 721 2.57 19.56 -8.29
C VAL A 721 2.56 20.11 -9.71
N VAL A 722 1.93 21.26 -9.93
CA VAL A 722 1.94 21.94 -11.24
C VAL A 722 3.36 22.40 -11.59
N ALA A 723 4.08 22.99 -10.64
CA ALA A 723 5.46 23.42 -10.83
C ALA A 723 6.39 22.24 -11.14
N GLU A 724 6.22 21.13 -10.44
CA GLU A 724 7.02 19.91 -10.64
C GLU A 724 6.71 19.22 -11.99
N ALA A 725 5.42 19.15 -12.37
CA ALA A 725 5.02 18.63 -13.67
C ALA A 725 5.59 19.48 -14.82
N ALA A 726 5.65 20.81 -14.64
CA ALA A 726 6.27 21.71 -15.60
C ALA A 726 7.78 21.49 -15.71
N ARG A 727 8.49 21.31 -14.59
CA ARG A 727 9.91 20.94 -14.56
C ARG A 727 10.18 19.64 -15.30
N ALA A 728 9.40 18.60 -15.01
CA ALA A 728 9.54 17.30 -15.64
C ALA A 728 9.29 17.39 -17.17
N ALA A 729 8.25 18.11 -17.59
CA ALA A 729 7.95 18.33 -18.99
C ALA A 729 9.07 19.11 -19.72
N LEU A 730 9.65 20.13 -19.07
CA LEU A 730 10.79 20.88 -19.62
C LEU A 730 12.03 19.99 -19.76
N SER A 731 12.31 19.13 -18.79
CA SER A 731 13.42 18.17 -18.86
C SER A 731 13.24 17.20 -20.03
N GLU A 732 12.02 16.72 -20.24
CA GLU A 732 11.69 15.87 -21.39
C GLU A 732 11.90 16.59 -22.72
N LEU A 733 11.47 17.85 -22.84
CA LEU A 733 11.70 18.69 -24.03
C LEU A 733 13.18 19.01 -24.26
N ALA A 734 13.99 19.03 -23.20
CA ALA A 734 15.43 19.31 -23.20
C ALA A 734 16.30 18.05 -23.37
N GLY A 735 15.70 16.89 -23.62
CA GLY A 735 16.43 15.63 -23.77
C GLY A 735 17.05 15.12 -22.47
N GLY A 736 16.38 15.34 -21.35
CA GLY A 736 16.77 14.86 -20.02
C GLY A 736 17.62 15.83 -19.20
N LYS A 737 17.97 17.01 -19.74
CA LYS A 737 18.66 18.06 -18.98
C LYS A 737 17.68 18.73 -18.03
N ASP A 738 18.08 18.92 -16.77
CA ASP A 738 17.24 19.53 -15.74
C ASP A 738 17.95 20.73 -15.10
N TYR A 739 17.29 21.89 -15.15
CA TYR A 739 17.79 23.13 -14.54
C TYR A 739 16.99 23.53 -13.28
N GLY A 740 16.23 22.60 -12.71
CA GLY A 740 15.45 22.83 -11.50
C GLY A 740 14.36 23.88 -11.71
N THR A 741 14.23 24.80 -10.76
CA THR A 741 13.30 25.94 -10.81
C THR A 741 13.90 27.17 -11.50
N ASN A 742 15.12 27.07 -12.05
CA ASN A 742 15.81 28.21 -12.67
C ASN A 742 15.25 28.53 -14.06
N ALA A 743 14.19 29.36 -14.09
CA ALA A 743 13.54 29.80 -15.32
C ALA A 743 14.48 30.48 -16.32
N ALA A 744 15.56 31.13 -15.87
CA ALA A 744 16.53 31.78 -16.78
C ALA A 744 17.38 30.74 -17.52
N ALA A 745 17.84 29.70 -16.82
CA ALA A 745 18.58 28.59 -17.42
C ALA A 745 17.71 27.81 -18.42
N TRP A 746 16.43 27.57 -18.09
CA TRP A 746 15.49 26.98 -19.04
C TRP A 746 15.27 27.84 -20.29
N ARG A 747 15.09 29.16 -20.16
CA ARG A 747 14.96 30.05 -21.32
C ARG A 747 16.21 30.02 -22.19
N ALA A 748 17.39 30.17 -21.59
CA ALA A 748 18.65 30.10 -22.32
C ALA A 748 18.83 28.79 -23.09
N HIS A 749 18.34 27.66 -22.54
CA HIS A 749 18.40 26.36 -23.22
C HIS A 749 17.48 26.27 -24.45
N PHE A 750 16.27 26.85 -24.39
CA PHE A 750 15.28 26.77 -25.48
C PHE A 750 15.35 27.94 -26.47
N GLU A 751 16.09 29.00 -26.16
CA GLU A 751 16.42 30.12 -27.06
C GLU A 751 17.68 29.86 -27.92
N GLN A 752 18.50 28.87 -27.55
CA GLN A 752 19.60 28.31 -28.34
C GLN A 752 19.10 27.25 -29.32
#